data_AF-A0A1H1MKL8-F1
#
_entry.id   AF-A0A1H1MKL8-F1
#
_cell.length_a   1.000
_cell.length_b   1.000
_cell.length_c   1.000
_cell.angle_alpha   90.00
_cell.angle_beta   90.00
_cell.angle_gamma   90.00
#
_symmetry.space_group_name_H-M   'P 1'
#
loop_
_entity.id
_entity.type
_entity.pdbx_description
1 polymer ?
#
loop_
_entity_poly.entity_id
_entity_poly.type
_entity_poly.pdbx_seq_one_letter_code
_entity_poly.pdbx_strand_id
1 'polypeptide(L)'
;MTLLVLGISHQSAPIDMLDALAFGTGEVGALRTDALAGDNVEGLAVLSTCNRLELIADVTAFHGGLADLGNALVSSIDKEWQDIAGHFYAHYDTQALEHLLKVSCGLDSMAIGEAQILGQLRSTFTESLQAGALTSGLSHALQQSLRVGKRAHSETGLDEVARSLFSAALEASQAHIGSLRAANALVIGAGAMSGLVVSGLHKEGVAQTTVLNRTVDKAERLVAEVGGRARELTSRILAEEIADADLIISCTGAREVVVTREDIQAGLSQNPKGAANKAFVDLALPHDIDPTVREFEHVALFGLAEIRTMLTSSANQRDAAVVETVEAVRAIIGEELTKLESGAKERSVAPTVTALRSHAKDVLAAETERLEKKIGAEVDDKAFAEIRKSLHRVAEKLIHTPTVKVKELAVTESDVDYAQALMQLFDLPTNKVAHAITEPETKVATASSANHVEADGVRPVADHTLDIVEPEHFSGRTIRLGTRRSKLARSQSTAIAHQLAALTGWRVEIVEVVTEGDVNMSPLTGFGGTGVFVSAVRQALHQGKIDIAVHSLKDLPTTPEAGIQMAAIPPRVDPADVLIGRDGLSFAQLPAGSVVGTGSPRRAVQLRAARPDIEVRGVRGNVDTRIAHVRDGRLDAVVLAAAGVRRIGRLAEATDLLDFDTMLPAPGQGALAVETRGADSPFALDNEVMVADAEVRDELKRLHDETTDLAVTCERAILSRAEAGCSAPIGALAAIQGSEFVVDAVMADDDGILARTRKSAPLPVTPDVDLGSSSANQLSITGKELARLADELGTAAAEDLLGQLGIDPAQSEDHLTPVKVQEQV
;
A
#
# COMPACT_ATOMS: atom_id res chain seq x y z
N MET A 1 -20.30 -0.59 -11.81
CA MET A 1 -20.36 -0.57 -10.34
C MET A 1 -21.46 0.39 -9.96
N THR A 2 -22.44 -0.13 -9.25
CA THR A 2 -23.57 0.64 -8.75
C THR A 2 -23.66 0.33 -7.27
N LEU A 3 -23.26 1.29 -6.43
CA LEU A 3 -23.13 1.04 -5.01
C LEU A 3 -24.49 1.13 -4.32
N LEU A 4 -24.83 0.15 -3.50
CA LEU A 4 -26.00 0.17 -2.63
C LEU A 4 -25.54 -0.06 -1.19
N VAL A 5 -25.93 0.82 -0.28
CA VAL A 5 -25.79 0.60 1.16
C VAL A 5 -27.19 0.43 1.72
N LEU A 6 -27.49 -0.77 2.25
CA LEU A 6 -28.68 -1.04 3.04
C LEU A 6 -28.24 -1.15 4.50
N GLY A 7 -28.74 -0.27 5.36
CA GLY A 7 -28.23 -0.19 6.72
C GLY A 7 -29.28 0.14 7.78
N ILE A 8 -28.95 -0.19 9.01
CA ILE A 8 -29.65 0.21 10.23
C ILE A 8 -28.59 0.72 11.22
N SER A 9 -28.91 1.77 11.97
CA SER A 9 -27.98 2.36 12.94
C SER A 9 -28.69 2.89 14.17
N HIS A 10 -27.92 3.28 15.19
CA HIS A 10 -28.43 3.96 16.39
C HIS A 10 -29.23 5.24 16.11
N GLN A 11 -29.11 5.84 14.92
CA GLN A 11 -29.90 7.01 14.53
C GLN A 11 -31.28 6.62 13.96
N SER A 12 -31.41 5.42 13.38
CA SER A 12 -32.62 4.97 12.68
C SER A 12 -33.44 3.94 13.46
N ALA A 13 -32.84 3.32 14.49
CA ALA A 13 -33.45 2.25 15.26
C ALA A 13 -33.12 2.34 16.76
N PRO A 14 -34.05 1.91 17.63
CA PRO A 14 -33.78 1.73 19.06
C PRO A 14 -32.81 0.55 19.30
N ILE A 15 -32.15 0.56 20.47
CA ILE A 15 -31.04 -0.36 20.79
C ILE A 15 -31.47 -1.82 20.79
N ASP A 16 -32.68 -2.12 21.30
CA ASP A 16 -33.28 -3.45 21.28
C ASP A 16 -33.42 -4.04 19.86
N MET A 17 -33.64 -3.17 18.87
CA MET A 17 -33.69 -3.55 17.47
C MET A 17 -32.30 -3.82 16.88
N LEU A 18 -31.27 -3.08 17.31
CA LEU A 18 -29.88 -3.31 16.91
C LEU A 18 -29.30 -4.58 17.55
N ASP A 19 -29.62 -4.84 18.82
CA ASP A 19 -29.21 -6.06 19.53
C ASP A 19 -29.76 -7.31 18.84
N ALA A 20 -31.01 -7.26 18.37
CA ALA A 20 -31.63 -8.35 17.61
C ALA A 20 -30.96 -8.58 16.22
N LEU A 21 -30.16 -7.63 15.74
CA LEU A 21 -29.46 -7.68 14.46
C LEU A 21 -27.93 -7.74 14.61
N ALA A 22 -27.43 -7.97 15.82
CA ALA A 22 -26.01 -8.02 16.13
C ALA A 22 -25.40 -9.37 15.71
N PHE A 23 -25.08 -9.50 14.41
CA PHE A 23 -24.53 -10.74 13.87
C PHE A 23 -23.09 -11.03 14.35
N GLY A 24 -22.84 -12.29 14.72
CA GLY A 24 -21.51 -12.86 14.87
C GLY A 24 -20.86 -13.24 13.54
N THR A 25 -19.59 -13.62 13.57
CA THR A 25 -18.80 -13.92 12.34
C THR A 25 -19.40 -15.06 11.50
N GLY A 26 -20.00 -16.07 12.12
CA GLY A 26 -20.69 -17.15 11.40
C GLY A 26 -21.97 -16.70 10.70
N GLU A 27 -22.77 -15.86 11.35
CA GLU A 27 -24.02 -15.33 10.80
C GLU A 27 -23.76 -14.33 9.67
N VAL A 28 -22.73 -13.49 9.80
CA VAL A 28 -22.25 -12.62 8.71
C VAL A 28 -21.84 -13.43 7.47
N GLY A 29 -21.20 -14.59 7.68
CA GLY A 29 -20.83 -15.49 6.59
C GLY A 29 -22.03 -16.07 5.84
N ALA A 30 -23.07 -16.49 6.58
CA ALA A 30 -24.31 -17.01 6.00
C ALA A 30 -25.07 -15.91 5.24
N LEU A 31 -25.30 -14.75 5.88
CA LEU A 31 -25.93 -13.58 5.28
C LEU A 31 -25.27 -13.18 3.96
N ARG A 32 -23.92 -13.18 3.94
CA ARG A 32 -23.16 -12.85 2.74
C ARG A 32 -23.32 -13.88 1.63
N THR A 33 -23.36 -15.16 1.98
CA THR A 33 -23.54 -16.25 1.01
C THR A 33 -24.92 -16.18 0.38
N ASP A 34 -25.96 -15.97 1.19
CA ASP A 34 -27.34 -15.89 0.73
C ASP A 34 -27.58 -14.65 -0.15
N ALA A 35 -26.99 -13.51 0.22
CA ALA A 35 -27.08 -12.29 -0.58
C ALA A 35 -26.38 -12.42 -1.95
N LEU A 36 -25.20 -13.04 -1.99
CA LEU A 36 -24.45 -13.28 -3.24
C LEU A 36 -25.08 -14.36 -4.14
N ALA A 37 -26.00 -15.16 -3.61
CA ALA A 37 -26.80 -16.08 -4.42
C ALA A 37 -27.92 -15.36 -5.20
N GLY A 38 -28.22 -14.10 -4.88
CA GLY A 38 -29.18 -13.28 -5.61
C GLY A 38 -28.69 -12.83 -6.99
N ASP A 39 -29.60 -12.67 -7.94
CA ASP A 39 -29.28 -12.31 -9.33
C ASP A 39 -28.74 -10.87 -9.48
N ASN A 40 -28.93 -10.01 -8.48
CA ASN A 40 -28.63 -8.58 -8.58
C ASN A 40 -27.50 -8.10 -7.67
N VAL A 41 -26.83 -8.99 -6.93
CA VAL A 41 -25.73 -8.65 -6.02
C VAL A 41 -24.43 -9.29 -6.53
N GLU A 42 -23.53 -8.47 -7.05
CA GLU A 42 -22.25 -8.93 -7.62
C GLU A 42 -21.12 -9.00 -6.57
N GLY A 43 -21.23 -8.19 -5.51
CA GLY A 43 -20.28 -8.16 -4.41
C GLY A 43 -20.90 -7.58 -3.16
N LEU A 44 -20.41 -7.99 -1.99
CA LEU A 44 -20.96 -7.60 -0.70
C LEU A 44 -19.89 -7.54 0.40
N ALA A 45 -19.91 -6.45 1.15
CA ALA A 45 -19.25 -6.29 2.43
C ALA A 45 -20.29 -6.03 3.52
N VAL A 46 -20.15 -6.69 4.68
CA VAL A 46 -21.08 -6.55 5.80
C VAL A 46 -20.35 -5.91 6.98
N LEU A 47 -20.75 -4.69 7.33
CA LEU A 47 -20.25 -3.97 8.49
C LEU A 47 -21.21 -4.19 9.66
N SER A 48 -20.84 -5.09 10.56
CA SER A 48 -21.59 -5.36 11.79
C SER A 48 -20.83 -4.80 12.99
N THR A 49 -21.46 -3.90 13.73
CA THR A 49 -20.94 -3.29 14.95
C THR A 49 -22.04 -3.23 16.01
N CYS A 50 -21.72 -2.87 17.25
CA CYS A 50 -22.75 -2.64 18.27
C CYS A 50 -23.72 -1.48 17.95
N ASN A 51 -23.36 -0.57 17.04
CA ASN A 51 -24.11 0.66 16.75
C ASN A 51 -24.73 0.71 15.35
N ARG A 52 -24.44 -0.27 14.51
CA ARG A 52 -24.94 -0.36 13.12
C ARG A 52 -24.71 -1.74 12.52
N LEU A 53 -25.60 -2.09 11.59
CA LEU A 53 -25.43 -3.14 10.61
C LEU A 53 -25.60 -2.51 9.23
N GLU A 54 -24.61 -2.64 8.35
CA GLU A 54 -24.67 -2.14 6.97
C GLU A 54 -24.22 -3.22 5.98
N LEU A 55 -25.02 -3.42 4.95
CA LEU A 55 -24.73 -4.25 3.79
C LEU A 55 -24.31 -3.31 2.65
N ILE A 56 -23.03 -3.34 2.32
CA ILE A 56 -22.40 -2.50 1.31
C ILE A 56 -22.19 -3.35 0.06
N ALA A 57 -23.02 -3.17 -0.94
CA ALA A 57 -23.13 -4.06 -2.09
C ALA A 57 -22.84 -3.36 -3.42
N ASP A 58 -22.22 -4.10 -4.35
CA ASP A 58 -22.22 -3.77 -5.78
C ASP A 58 -23.41 -4.48 -6.42
N VAL A 59 -24.32 -3.71 -7.01
CA VAL A 59 -25.59 -4.23 -7.54
C VAL A 59 -25.79 -3.91 -9.01
N THR A 60 -26.54 -4.74 -9.70
CA THR A 60 -26.89 -4.49 -11.12
C THR A 60 -27.99 -3.42 -11.24
N ALA A 61 -28.89 -3.35 -10.26
CA ALA A 61 -29.98 -2.38 -10.19
C ALA A 61 -30.46 -2.16 -8.74
N PHE A 62 -30.92 -0.94 -8.42
CA PHE A 62 -31.40 -0.57 -7.08
C PHE A 62 -32.48 -1.52 -6.52
N HIS A 63 -33.61 -1.68 -7.22
CA HIS A 63 -34.75 -2.45 -6.70
C HIS A 63 -34.46 -3.95 -6.60
N GLY A 64 -33.71 -4.51 -7.56
CA GLY A 64 -33.31 -5.92 -7.54
C GLY A 64 -32.32 -6.19 -6.40
N GLY A 65 -31.28 -5.36 -6.28
CA GLY A 65 -30.30 -5.48 -5.20
C GLY A 65 -30.91 -5.29 -3.82
N LEU A 66 -31.82 -4.31 -3.65
CA LEU A 66 -32.52 -4.09 -2.39
C LEU A 66 -33.38 -5.30 -2.00
N ALA A 67 -34.05 -5.93 -2.96
CA ALA A 67 -34.84 -7.13 -2.72
C ALA A 67 -33.97 -8.32 -2.31
N ASP A 68 -32.87 -8.57 -3.02
CA ASP A 68 -31.95 -9.67 -2.73
C ASP A 68 -31.28 -9.51 -1.36
N LEU A 69 -30.81 -8.31 -1.02
CA LEU A 69 -30.25 -7.99 0.29
C LEU A 69 -31.29 -8.10 1.41
N GLY A 70 -32.50 -7.60 1.18
CA GLY A 70 -33.60 -7.68 2.14
C GLY A 70 -34.01 -9.12 2.43
N ASN A 71 -34.11 -9.96 1.38
CA ASN A 71 -34.43 -11.38 1.52
C ASN A 71 -33.35 -12.13 2.32
N ALA A 72 -32.07 -11.92 2.00
CA ALA A 72 -30.97 -12.53 2.74
C ALA A 72 -30.96 -12.11 4.23
N LEU A 73 -31.29 -10.85 4.50
CA LEU A 73 -31.38 -10.32 5.87
C LEU A 73 -32.54 -10.97 6.65
N VAL A 74 -33.72 -11.08 6.04
CA VAL A 74 -34.90 -11.74 6.64
C VAL A 74 -34.64 -13.21 6.88
N SER A 75 -33.96 -13.91 5.97
CA SER A 75 -33.58 -15.32 6.16
C SER A 75 -32.61 -15.53 7.33
N SER A 76 -31.90 -14.49 7.73
CA SER A 76 -30.91 -14.53 8.83
C SER A 76 -31.50 -14.13 10.19
N ILE A 77 -32.77 -13.72 10.26
CA ILE A 77 -33.39 -13.18 11.49
C ILE A 77 -34.80 -13.72 11.69
N ASP A 78 -35.22 -13.87 12.95
CA ASP A 78 -36.58 -14.34 13.30
C ASP A 78 -37.60 -13.18 13.32
N LYS A 79 -37.64 -12.38 12.24
CA LYS A 79 -38.55 -11.25 12.07
C LYS A 79 -38.94 -11.09 10.59
N GLU A 80 -40.15 -10.63 10.32
CA GLU A 80 -40.55 -10.32 8.95
C GLU A 80 -40.01 -8.94 8.50
N TRP A 81 -39.76 -8.80 7.19
CA TRP A 81 -39.30 -7.54 6.60
C TRP A 81 -40.20 -6.36 6.98
N GLN A 82 -41.51 -6.57 7.05
CA GLN A 82 -42.49 -5.53 7.33
C GLN A 82 -42.32 -4.91 8.72
N ASP A 83 -41.81 -5.69 9.68
CA ASP A 83 -41.62 -5.25 11.06
C ASP A 83 -40.34 -4.42 11.25
N ILE A 84 -39.39 -4.53 10.32
CA ILE A 84 -38.06 -3.92 10.45
C ILE A 84 -37.76 -2.87 9.38
N ALA A 85 -38.47 -2.91 8.23
CA ALA A 85 -38.19 -2.06 7.08
C ALA A 85 -38.25 -0.55 7.41
N GLY A 86 -39.11 -0.14 8.36
CA GLY A 86 -39.22 1.25 8.80
C GLY A 86 -37.97 1.80 9.50
N HIS A 87 -37.03 0.94 9.90
CA HIS A 87 -35.79 1.29 10.58
C HIS A 87 -34.56 1.25 9.67
N PHE A 88 -34.67 0.62 8.50
CA PHE A 88 -33.60 0.53 7.53
C PHE A 88 -33.58 1.75 6.60
N TYR A 89 -32.39 2.26 6.32
CA TYR A 89 -32.14 3.24 5.27
C TYR A 89 -31.44 2.58 4.09
N ALA A 90 -31.66 3.13 2.91
CA ALA A 90 -30.99 2.72 1.68
C ALA A 90 -30.35 3.93 1.01
N HIS A 91 -29.05 3.86 0.75
CA HIS A 91 -28.32 4.85 -0.03
C HIS A 91 -27.86 4.22 -1.33
N TYR A 92 -27.95 4.97 -2.43
CA TYR A 92 -27.63 4.47 -3.77
C TYR A 92 -26.64 5.38 -4.50
N ASP A 93 -25.71 4.73 -5.19
CA ASP A 93 -24.66 5.32 -6.02
C ASP A 93 -23.87 6.41 -5.28
N THR A 94 -23.92 7.67 -5.73
CA THR A 94 -23.22 8.80 -5.08
C THR A 94 -23.59 8.93 -3.59
N GLN A 95 -24.85 8.73 -3.22
CA GLN A 95 -25.28 8.82 -1.83
C GLN A 95 -24.71 7.68 -0.98
N ALA A 96 -24.58 6.49 -1.56
CA ALA A 96 -23.99 5.33 -0.89
C ALA A 96 -22.51 5.56 -0.61
N LEU A 97 -21.81 6.15 -1.58
CA LEU A 97 -20.40 6.51 -1.46
C LEU A 97 -20.18 7.64 -0.46
N GLU A 98 -21.00 8.69 -0.49
CA GLU A 98 -20.96 9.76 0.50
C GLU A 98 -21.18 9.24 1.92
N HIS A 99 -22.18 8.36 2.11
CA HIS A 99 -22.43 7.69 3.39
C HIS A 99 -21.23 6.88 3.85
N LEU A 100 -20.66 6.06 2.97
CA LEU A 100 -19.48 5.25 3.29
C LEU A 100 -18.28 6.11 3.70
N LEU A 101 -18.08 7.27 3.05
CA LEU A 101 -17.05 8.24 3.41
C LEU A 101 -17.32 8.84 4.81
N LYS A 102 -18.55 9.28 5.10
CA LYS A 102 -18.94 9.80 6.42
C LYS A 102 -18.72 8.79 7.54
N VAL A 103 -19.11 7.53 7.32
CA VAL A 103 -18.88 6.42 8.24
C VAL A 103 -17.39 6.19 8.46
N SER A 104 -16.59 6.15 7.38
CA SER A 104 -15.14 5.93 7.48
C SER A 104 -14.40 7.05 8.21
N CYS A 105 -14.91 8.28 8.15
CA CYS A 105 -14.41 9.45 8.89
C CYS A 105 -14.97 9.55 10.32
N GLY A 106 -15.83 8.62 10.75
CA GLY A 106 -16.42 8.65 12.09
C GLY A 106 -17.37 9.81 12.35
N LEU A 107 -17.91 10.47 11.31
CA LEU A 107 -18.90 11.55 11.45
C LEU A 107 -20.29 11.02 11.83
N ASP A 108 -20.61 9.79 11.43
CA ASP A 108 -21.87 9.12 11.76
C ASP A 108 -21.74 8.16 12.97
N SER A 109 -20.61 8.16 13.67
CA SER A 109 -20.40 7.36 14.89
C SER A 109 -21.06 8.01 16.12
N MET A 110 -21.42 7.19 17.11
CA MET A 110 -22.05 7.68 18.36
C MET A 110 -21.14 8.65 19.13
N ALA A 111 -19.81 8.44 19.02
CA ALA A 111 -18.78 9.43 19.33
C ALA A 111 -18.18 9.95 18.02
N ILE A 112 -18.38 11.25 17.73
CA ILE A 112 -17.84 11.88 16.52
C ILE A 112 -16.30 11.79 16.58
N GLY A 113 -15.70 11.20 15.55
CA GLY A 113 -14.24 11.07 15.44
C GLY A 113 -13.63 9.86 16.11
N GLU A 114 -14.43 8.85 16.47
CA GLU A 114 -13.91 7.58 16.98
C GLU A 114 -13.20 6.78 15.87
N ALA A 115 -11.88 6.58 15.99
CA ALA A 115 -11.08 5.81 15.03
C ALA A 115 -11.42 4.30 14.96
N GLN A 116 -12.29 3.81 15.85
CA GLN A 116 -12.70 2.42 15.91
C GLN A 116 -13.50 1.98 14.68
N ILE A 117 -14.37 2.85 14.15
CA ILE A 117 -15.19 2.52 12.96
C ILE A 117 -14.33 2.33 11.70
N LEU A 118 -13.25 3.12 11.57
CA LEU A 118 -12.26 2.97 10.50
C LEU A 118 -11.54 1.62 10.61
N GLY A 119 -11.19 1.21 11.83
CA GLY A 119 -10.62 -0.10 12.12
C GLY A 119 -11.57 -1.25 11.80
N GLN A 120 -12.85 -1.13 12.16
CA GLN A 120 -13.89 -2.12 11.89
C GLN A 120 -14.17 -2.25 10.39
N LEU A 121 -14.27 -1.13 9.66
CA LEU A 121 -14.43 -1.14 8.20
C LEU A 121 -13.23 -1.81 7.52
N ARG A 122 -12.01 -1.64 8.05
CA ARG A 122 -10.81 -2.33 7.55
C ARG A 122 -10.87 -3.84 7.79
N SER A 123 -11.36 -4.28 8.95
CA SER A 123 -11.59 -5.70 9.22
C SER A 123 -12.64 -6.27 8.28
N THR A 124 -13.78 -5.61 8.12
CA THR A 124 -14.84 -5.97 7.15
C THR A 124 -14.30 -6.09 5.72
N PHE A 125 -13.47 -5.15 5.29
CA PHE A 125 -12.81 -5.21 3.97
C PHE A 125 -11.91 -6.45 3.84
N THR A 126 -11.07 -6.71 4.84
CA THR A 126 -10.13 -7.85 4.83
C THR A 126 -10.87 -9.18 4.82
N GLU A 127 -11.91 -9.32 5.64
CA GLU A 127 -12.75 -10.52 5.73
C GLU A 127 -13.51 -10.77 4.43
N SER A 128 -14.06 -9.72 3.81
CA SER A 128 -14.82 -9.84 2.56
C SER A 128 -13.89 -10.14 1.37
N LEU A 129 -12.65 -9.61 1.39
CA LEU A 129 -11.63 -9.93 0.40
C LEU A 129 -11.19 -11.39 0.49
N GLN A 130 -10.93 -11.91 1.71
CA GLN A 130 -10.57 -13.30 1.93
C GLN A 130 -11.69 -14.27 1.53
N ALA A 131 -12.94 -13.86 1.72
CA ALA A 131 -14.11 -14.62 1.31
C ALA A 131 -14.39 -14.58 -0.22
N GLY A 132 -13.61 -13.83 -1.00
CA GLY A 132 -13.86 -13.66 -2.44
C GLY A 132 -15.15 -12.92 -2.77
N ALA A 133 -15.71 -12.16 -1.82
CA ALA A 133 -17.02 -11.54 -1.90
C ALA A 133 -17.01 -10.12 -2.49
N LEU A 134 -15.86 -9.62 -2.93
CA LEU A 134 -15.71 -8.23 -3.41
C LEU A 134 -15.48 -8.19 -4.92
N THR A 135 -16.26 -7.37 -5.62
CA THR A 135 -15.92 -6.94 -6.99
C THR A 135 -14.72 -6.00 -6.97
N SER A 136 -14.08 -5.81 -8.13
CA SER A 136 -13.00 -4.82 -8.28
C SER A 136 -13.48 -3.39 -7.95
N GLY A 137 -14.72 -3.06 -8.31
CA GLY A 137 -15.35 -1.78 -8.00
C GLY A 137 -15.55 -1.58 -6.50
N LEU A 138 -16.23 -2.53 -5.85
CA LEU A 138 -16.51 -2.45 -4.41
C LEU A 138 -15.22 -2.44 -3.57
N SER A 139 -14.23 -3.25 -3.96
CA SER A 139 -12.91 -3.27 -3.34
C SER A 139 -12.24 -1.88 -3.42
N HIS A 140 -12.29 -1.23 -4.58
CA HIS A 140 -11.78 0.13 -4.74
C HIS A 140 -12.54 1.15 -3.90
N ALA A 141 -13.88 1.10 -3.85
CA ALA A 141 -14.70 2.01 -3.05
C ALA A 141 -14.39 1.92 -1.54
N LEU A 142 -14.23 0.70 -1.02
CA LEU A 142 -13.86 0.46 0.38
C LEU A 142 -12.43 0.96 0.68
N GLN A 143 -11.46 0.66 -0.18
CA GLN A 143 -10.08 1.15 -0.02
C GLN A 143 -9.99 2.68 -0.04
N GLN A 144 -10.72 3.32 -0.95
CA GLN A 144 -10.80 4.79 -1.00
C GLN A 144 -11.39 5.35 0.29
N SER A 145 -12.47 4.75 0.79
CA SER A 145 -13.09 5.21 2.04
C SER A 145 -12.15 5.07 3.23
N LEU A 146 -11.40 3.97 3.33
CA LEU A 146 -10.35 3.80 4.34
C LEU A 146 -9.25 4.86 4.24
N ARG A 147 -8.86 5.23 3.01
CA ARG A 147 -7.86 6.28 2.75
C ARG A 147 -8.35 7.66 3.20
N VAL A 148 -9.60 8.00 2.87
CA VAL A 148 -10.21 9.28 3.24
C VAL A 148 -10.44 9.38 4.74
N GLY A 149 -10.91 8.30 5.39
CA GLY A 149 -11.00 8.21 6.84
C GLY A 149 -9.65 8.48 7.51
N LYS A 150 -8.58 7.79 7.07
CA LYS A 150 -7.23 8.03 7.61
C LYS A 150 -6.76 9.47 7.42
N ARG A 151 -7.03 10.04 6.24
CA ARG A 151 -6.70 11.43 5.92
C ARG A 151 -7.43 12.41 6.85
N ALA A 152 -8.73 12.24 7.05
CA ALA A 152 -9.53 13.05 7.96
C ALA A 152 -8.99 13.01 9.39
N HIS A 153 -8.63 11.82 9.90
CA HIS A 153 -8.01 11.68 11.22
C HIS A 153 -6.63 12.35 11.31
N SER A 154 -5.82 12.31 10.25
CA SER A 154 -4.47 12.90 10.28
C SER A 154 -4.40 14.41 10.00
N GLU A 155 -5.36 14.94 9.23
CA GLU A 155 -5.35 16.33 8.74
C GLU A 155 -6.28 17.26 9.54
N THR A 156 -7.09 16.71 10.46
CA THR A 156 -8.05 17.49 11.27
C THR A 156 -7.90 17.20 12.76
N GLY A 157 -8.47 18.04 13.62
CA GLY A 157 -8.50 17.85 15.09
C GLY A 157 -9.44 16.72 15.57
N LEU A 158 -9.87 15.84 14.69
CA LEU A 158 -10.90 14.83 14.95
C LEU A 158 -10.52 13.86 16.10
N ASP A 159 -9.24 13.49 16.20
CA ASP A 159 -8.73 12.65 17.30
C ASP A 159 -8.74 13.35 18.67
N GLU A 160 -8.69 14.69 18.70
CA GLU A 160 -8.78 15.48 19.93
C GLU A 160 -10.22 15.53 20.46
N VAL A 161 -11.21 15.48 19.55
CA VAL A 161 -12.63 15.38 19.90
C VAL A 161 -12.94 14.04 20.57
N ALA A 162 -12.40 12.91 20.07
CA ALA A 162 -12.57 11.60 20.70
C ALA A 162 -11.91 11.50 22.09
N ARG A 163 -10.76 12.17 22.29
CA ARG A 163 -10.06 12.25 23.59
C ARG A 163 -10.87 12.99 24.66
N SER A 164 -11.77 13.88 24.26
CA SER A 164 -12.59 14.68 25.18
C SER A 164 -13.59 13.88 26.02
N LEU A 165 -14.04 12.71 25.56
CA LEU A 165 -14.95 11.82 26.31
C LEU A 165 -14.27 11.20 27.53
N PHE A 166 -13.04 10.70 27.35
CA PHE A 166 -12.25 10.13 28.44
C PHE A 166 -11.84 11.21 29.46
N SER A 167 -11.41 12.39 28.98
CA SER A 167 -11.10 13.53 29.86
C SER A 167 -12.31 13.99 30.67
N ALA A 168 -13.51 14.07 30.06
CA ALA A 168 -14.73 14.41 30.80
C ALA A 168 -15.11 13.35 31.85
N ALA A 169 -14.90 12.06 31.54
CA ALA A 169 -15.11 10.98 32.50
C ALA A 169 -14.16 11.08 33.71
N LEU A 170 -12.90 11.43 33.48
CA LEU A 170 -11.91 11.64 34.54
C LEU A 170 -12.23 12.87 35.40
N GLU A 171 -12.65 13.98 34.79
CA GLU A 171 -13.05 15.19 35.52
C GLU A 171 -14.27 14.91 36.42
N ALA A 172 -15.27 14.20 35.90
CA ALA A 172 -16.44 13.78 36.68
C ALA A 172 -16.07 12.80 37.82
N SER A 173 -15.15 11.87 37.55
CA SER A 173 -14.64 10.93 38.57
C SER A 173 -13.89 11.67 39.69
N GLN A 174 -13.03 12.63 39.33
CA GLN A 174 -12.26 13.44 40.27
C GLN A 174 -13.16 14.24 41.21
N ALA A 175 -14.30 14.74 40.72
CA ALA A 175 -15.29 15.43 41.55
C ALA A 175 -15.91 14.52 42.62
N HIS A 176 -15.96 13.20 42.39
CA HIS A 176 -16.54 12.23 43.33
C HIS A 176 -15.51 11.64 44.29
N ILE A 177 -14.32 11.25 43.79
CA ILE A 177 -13.29 10.52 44.57
C ILE A 177 -12.17 11.42 45.13
N GLY A 178 -12.09 12.68 44.69
CA GLY A 178 -10.99 13.58 45.02
C GLY A 178 -9.80 13.44 44.07
N SER A 179 -8.60 13.80 44.53
CA SER A 179 -7.41 13.92 43.66
C SER A 179 -7.01 12.60 42.99
N LEU A 180 -7.00 12.57 41.65
CA LEU A 180 -6.56 11.42 40.85
C LEU A 180 -5.14 10.96 41.17
N ARG A 181 -4.23 11.88 41.54
CA ARG A 181 -2.84 11.52 41.91
C ARG A 181 -2.69 10.63 43.14
N ALA A 182 -3.71 10.60 44.00
CA ALA A 182 -3.75 9.75 45.18
C ALA A 182 -4.59 8.49 44.96
N ALA A 183 -5.24 8.36 43.80
CA ALA A 183 -6.19 7.31 43.50
C ALA A 183 -5.50 6.05 42.95
N ASN A 184 -5.97 4.89 43.37
CA ASN A 184 -5.68 3.61 42.74
C ASN A 184 -6.69 3.36 41.61
N ALA A 185 -6.20 3.17 40.38
CA ALA A 185 -7.02 2.92 39.20
C ALA A 185 -7.02 1.45 38.81
N LEU A 186 -8.22 0.90 38.58
CA LEU A 186 -8.45 -0.45 38.07
C LEU A 186 -9.04 -0.37 36.67
N VAL A 187 -8.38 -0.98 35.68
CA VAL A 187 -8.87 -1.05 34.29
C VAL A 187 -9.26 -2.49 33.99
N ILE A 188 -10.47 -2.70 33.47
CA ILE A 188 -11.00 -4.03 33.14
C ILE A 188 -11.08 -4.14 31.62
N GLY A 189 -10.33 -5.08 31.06
CA GLY A 189 -10.13 -5.29 29.63
C GLY A 189 -8.71 -4.95 29.17
N ALA A 190 -8.32 -5.53 28.04
CA ALA A 190 -7.03 -5.27 27.40
C ALA A 190 -7.17 -5.00 25.87
N GLY A 191 -8.19 -4.23 25.50
CA GLY A 191 -8.44 -3.81 24.12
C GLY A 191 -7.72 -2.51 23.77
N ALA A 192 -7.94 -2.00 22.55
CA ALA A 192 -7.36 -0.73 22.09
C ALA A 192 -7.78 0.46 22.99
N MET A 193 -9.04 0.48 23.45
CA MET A 193 -9.54 1.47 24.41
C MET A 193 -8.85 1.38 25.76
N SER A 194 -8.58 0.16 26.25
CA SER A 194 -7.83 -0.05 27.49
C SER A 194 -6.42 0.55 27.41
N GLY A 195 -5.75 0.50 26.24
CA GLY A 195 -4.45 1.15 26.05
C GLY A 195 -4.52 2.68 26.13
N LEU A 196 -5.55 3.29 25.55
CA LEU A 196 -5.77 4.75 25.67
C LEU A 196 -6.06 5.16 27.11
N VAL A 197 -6.90 4.40 27.82
CA VAL A 197 -7.20 4.61 29.24
C VAL A 197 -5.94 4.51 30.09
N VAL A 198 -5.16 3.45 29.93
CA VAL A 198 -3.92 3.24 30.69
C VAL A 198 -2.90 4.35 30.44
N SER A 199 -2.71 4.75 29.17
CA SER A 199 -1.83 5.88 28.82
C SER A 199 -2.33 7.21 29.40
N GLY A 200 -3.65 7.44 29.38
CA GLY A 200 -4.26 8.64 29.94
C GLY A 200 -4.13 8.72 31.46
N LEU A 201 -4.38 7.61 32.18
CA LEU A 201 -4.19 7.51 33.62
C LEU A 201 -2.74 7.79 34.04
N HIS A 202 -1.76 7.26 33.28
CA HIS A 202 -0.35 7.51 33.54
C HIS A 202 0.00 9.01 33.42
N LYS A 203 -0.57 9.70 32.43
CA LYS A 203 -0.37 11.15 32.25
C LYS A 203 -0.97 11.98 33.39
N GLU A 204 -2.13 11.58 33.92
CA GLU A 204 -2.75 12.23 35.08
C GLU A 204 -2.00 11.94 36.39
N GLY A 205 -1.14 10.93 36.39
CA GLY A 205 -0.25 10.59 37.50
C GLY A 205 -0.94 9.88 38.66
N VAL A 206 -1.88 8.97 38.35
CA VAL A 206 -2.54 8.12 39.36
C VAL A 206 -1.52 7.31 40.18
N ALA A 207 -1.84 7.00 41.43
CA ALA A 207 -0.89 6.39 42.37
C ALA A 207 -0.50 4.96 41.96
N GLN A 208 -1.45 4.19 41.46
CA GLN A 208 -1.25 2.84 40.96
C GLN A 208 -2.26 2.55 39.85
N THR A 209 -1.85 1.84 38.80
CA THR A 209 -2.75 1.28 37.79
C THR A 209 -2.68 -0.25 37.81
N THR A 210 -3.83 -0.90 37.98
CA THR A 210 -3.98 -2.36 37.80
C THR A 210 -4.86 -2.64 36.58
N VAL A 211 -4.45 -3.57 35.71
CA VAL A 211 -5.23 -4.03 34.56
C VAL A 211 -5.66 -5.49 34.78
N LEU A 212 -6.97 -5.75 34.69
CA LEU A 212 -7.54 -7.10 34.70
C LEU A 212 -7.98 -7.51 33.30
N ASN A 213 -7.58 -8.70 32.89
CA ASN A 213 -8.04 -9.27 31.63
C ASN A 213 -8.14 -10.80 31.68
N ARG A 214 -9.01 -11.39 30.85
CA ARG A 214 -9.16 -12.86 30.71
C ARG A 214 -7.85 -13.55 30.29
N THR A 215 -7.01 -12.86 29.52
CA THR A 215 -5.68 -13.32 29.14
C THR A 215 -4.65 -12.39 29.75
N VAL A 216 -3.88 -12.86 30.72
CA VAL A 216 -2.97 -12.01 31.51
C VAL A 216 -1.89 -11.36 30.65
N ASP A 217 -1.35 -12.07 29.65
CA ASP A 217 -0.33 -11.57 28.72
C ASP A 217 -0.75 -10.28 28.02
N LYS A 218 -2.04 -10.11 27.72
CA LYS A 218 -2.55 -8.89 27.09
C LYS A 218 -2.58 -7.71 28.07
N ALA A 219 -2.89 -7.97 29.34
CA ALA A 219 -2.84 -6.95 30.39
C ALA A 219 -1.39 -6.56 30.72
N GLU A 220 -0.47 -7.53 30.75
CA GLU A 220 0.97 -7.28 30.98
C GLU A 220 1.56 -6.34 29.93
N ARG A 221 1.22 -6.53 28.65
CA ARG A 221 1.65 -5.64 27.55
C ARG A 221 1.20 -4.19 27.76
N LEU A 222 -0.02 -3.97 28.28
CA LEU A 222 -0.54 -2.62 28.48
C LEU A 222 0.16 -1.88 29.63
N VAL A 223 0.56 -2.59 30.68
CA VAL A 223 1.21 -1.97 31.84
C VAL A 223 2.74 -1.91 31.74
N ALA A 224 3.35 -2.62 30.78
CA ALA A 224 4.79 -2.68 30.59
C ALA A 224 5.42 -1.29 30.34
N GLU A 225 4.74 -0.42 29.59
CA GLU A 225 5.24 0.91 29.23
C GLU A 225 4.99 1.98 30.32
N VAL A 226 4.00 1.76 31.20
CA VAL A 226 3.53 2.78 32.16
C VAL A 226 3.81 2.45 33.62
N GLY A 227 4.30 1.25 33.94
CA GLY A 227 4.65 0.82 35.29
C GLY A 227 3.45 0.48 36.19
N GLY A 228 2.63 -0.50 35.79
CA GLY A 228 1.43 -0.96 36.52
C GLY A 228 1.43 -2.45 36.88
N ARG A 229 0.30 -2.94 37.41
CA ARG A 229 0.06 -4.37 37.71
C ARG A 229 -0.88 -5.00 36.70
N ALA A 230 -0.65 -6.24 36.32
CA ALA A 230 -1.55 -7.03 35.49
C ALA A 230 -1.98 -8.29 36.25
N ARG A 231 -3.27 -8.64 36.24
CA ARG A 231 -3.77 -9.89 36.82
C ARG A 231 -4.88 -10.50 35.95
N GLU A 232 -5.08 -11.80 36.14
CA GLU A 232 -6.13 -12.55 35.46
C GLU A 232 -7.52 -12.15 36.01
N LEU A 233 -8.47 -11.92 35.12
CA LEU A 233 -9.85 -11.59 35.49
C LEU A 233 -10.59 -12.83 36.00
N THR A 234 -10.73 -12.93 37.32
CA THR A 234 -11.56 -13.91 38.02
C THR A 234 -12.42 -13.20 39.07
N SER A 235 -13.60 -13.72 39.42
CA SER A 235 -14.49 -13.06 40.40
C SER A 235 -13.81 -12.76 41.75
N ARG A 236 -12.92 -13.66 42.20
CA ARG A 236 -12.16 -13.46 43.44
C ARG A 236 -11.20 -12.27 43.33
N ILE A 237 -10.41 -12.23 42.25
CA ILE A 237 -9.43 -11.15 42.01
C ILE A 237 -10.15 -9.83 41.75
N LEU A 238 -11.26 -9.85 41.02
CA LEU A 238 -12.08 -8.67 40.76
C LEU A 238 -12.56 -8.03 42.07
N ALA A 239 -13.07 -8.83 43.01
CA ALA A 239 -13.50 -8.32 44.31
C ALA A 239 -12.33 -7.79 45.16
N GLU A 240 -11.16 -8.45 45.13
CA GLU A 240 -9.92 -7.98 45.79
C GLU A 240 -9.52 -6.59 45.24
N GLU A 241 -9.44 -6.43 43.91
CA GLU A 241 -8.97 -5.17 43.30
C GLU A 241 -10.03 -4.05 43.39
N ILE A 242 -11.33 -4.37 43.38
CA ILE A 242 -12.40 -3.37 43.63
C ILE A 242 -12.31 -2.79 45.05
N ALA A 243 -11.90 -3.61 46.04
CA ALA A 243 -11.73 -3.14 47.40
C ALA A 243 -10.65 -2.04 47.50
N ASP A 244 -9.55 -2.21 46.76
CA ASP A 244 -8.36 -1.36 46.79
C ASP A 244 -8.39 -0.17 45.80
N ALA A 245 -9.25 -0.22 44.76
CA ALA A 245 -9.33 0.80 43.72
C ALA A 245 -10.33 1.92 44.04
N ASP A 246 -9.98 3.16 43.74
CA ASP A 246 -10.85 4.34 43.87
C ASP A 246 -11.54 4.68 42.54
N LEU A 247 -10.87 4.39 41.42
CA LEU A 247 -11.37 4.59 40.06
C LEU A 247 -11.35 3.26 39.30
N ILE A 248 -12.53 2.76 38.94
CA ILE A 248 -12.71 1.51 38.21
C ILE A 248 -13.20 1.86 36.81
N ILE A 249 -12.49 1.45 35.77
CA ILE A 249 -12.82 1.75 34.37
C ILE A 249 -12.97 0.43 33.62
N SER A 250 -14.15 0.16 33.05
CA SER A 250 -14.37 -1.00 32.20
C SER A 250 -14.41 -0.62 30.73
N CYS A 251 -13.71 -1.40 29.90
CA CYS A 251 -13.55 -1.20 28.46
C CYS A 251 -13.49 -2.54 27.72
N THR A 252 -14.27 -3.54 28.14
CA THR A 252 -14.27 -4.85 27.50
C THR A 252 -15.17 -4.88 26.27
N GLY A 253 -14.95 -5.87 25.41
CA GLY A 253 -15.84 -6.18 24.28
C GLY A 253 -16.81 -7.33 24.61
N ALA A 254 -17.14 -7.55 25.88
CA ALA A 254 -18.05 -8.62 26.28
C ALA A 254 -19.49 -8.31 25.85
N ARG A 255 -20.27 -9.36 25.60
CA ARG A 255 -21.69 -9.27 25.24
C ARG A 255 -22.62 -9.34 26.47
N GLU A 256 -22.04 -9.57 27.65
CA GLU A 256 -22.73 -9.75 28.93
C GLU A 256 -22.03 -8.89 29.99
N VAL A 257 -22.75 -8.56 31.08
CA VAL A 257 -22.20 -7.83 32.23
C VAL A 257 -21.01 -8.60 32.81
N VAL A 258 -19.84 -7.96 32.81
CA VAL A 258 -18.57 -8.52 33.30
C VAL A 258 -18.37 -8.25 34.79
N VAL A 259 -18.86 -7.11 35.26
CA VAL A 259 -18.79 -6.68 36.66
C VAL A 259 -20.19 -6.66 37.22
N THR A 260 -20.55 -7.73 37.94
CA THR A 260 -21.89 -7.90 38.51
C THR A 260 -22.07 -7.07 39.78
N ARG A 261 -23.33 -6.86 40.18
CA ARG A 261 -23.65 -6.23 41.46
C ARG A 261 -23.05 -7.02 42.62
N GLU A 262 -23.05 -8.36 42.55
CA GLU A 262 -22.47 -9.23 43.58
C GLU A 262 -20.95 -9.05 43.71
N ASP A 263 -20.21 -8.91 42.60
CA ASP A 263 -18.77 -8.67 42.62
C ASP A 263 -18.42 -7.34 43.29
N ILE A 264 -19.18 -6.28 42.97
CA ILE A 264 -19.02 -4.96 43.59
C ILE A 264 -19.36 -5.01 45.07
N GLN A 265 -20.48 -5.64 45.44
CA GLN A 265 -20.87 -5.81 46.84
C GLN A 265 -19.81 -6.61 47.63
N ALA A 266 -19.25 -7.66 47.02
CA ALA A 266 -18.17 -8.45 47.61
C ALA A 266 -16.91 -7.60 47.84
N GLY A 267 -16.51 -6.78 46.87
CA GLY A 267 -15.37 -5.86 47.02
C GLY A 267 -15.61 -4.78 48.09
N LEU A 268 -16.77 -4.13 48.08
CA LEU A 268 -17.15 -3.12 49.07
C LEU A 268 -17.18 -3.68 50.50
N SER A 269 -17.59 -4.94 50.68
CA SER A 269 -17.67 -5.60 51.99
C SER A 269 -16.30 -5.93 52.62
N GLN A 270 -15.23 -5.97 51.82
CA GLN A 270 -13.88 -6.30 52.28
C GLN A 270 -13.18 -5.12 52.99
N ASN A 271 -13.68 -3.89 52.82
CA ASN A 271 -13.15 -2.70 53.49
C ASN A 271 -14.21 -1.92 54.29
N PRO A 272 -14.78 -2.50 55.37
CA PRO A 272 -15.90 -1.91 56.11
C PRO A 272 -15.52 -0.72 57.02
N LYS A 273 -14.24 -0.32 57.09
CA LYS A 273 -13.75 0.69 58.05
C LYS A 273 -13.47 2.08 57.45
N GLY A 274 -13.69 2.29 56.16
CA GLY A 274 -13.60 3.60 55.53
C GLY A 274 -14.36 3.60 54.22
N ALA A 275 -15.60 4.09 54.23
CA ALA A 275 -16.42 4.24 53.04
C ALA A 275 -15.86 5.40 52.18
N ALA A 276 -14.75 5.14 51.49
CA ALA A 276 -14.21 6.04 50.48
C ALA A 276 -15.10 5.97 49.24
N ASN A 277 -15.38 7.12 48.65
CA ASN A 277 -16.13 7.23 47.40
C ASN A 277 -15.37 6.50 46.28
N LYS A 278 -16.07 5.68 45.50
CA LYS A 278 -15.51 4.98 44.35
C LYS A 278 -16.23 5.40 43.07
N ALA A 279 -15.48 5.73 42.03
CA ALA A 279 -16.01 6.05 40.72
C ALA A 279 -15.85 4.86 39.78
N PHE A 280 -16.95 4.48 39.14
CA PHE A 280 -17.01 3.48 38.09
C PHE A 280 -17.28 4.19 36.77
N VAL A 281 -16.45 3.93 35.77
CA VAL A 281 -16.59 4.46 34.42
C VAL A 281 -16.81 3.28 33.48
N ASP A 282 -17.99 3.24 32.87
CA ASP A 282 -18.34 2.20 31.90
C ASP A 282 -18.22 2.76 30.48
N LEU A 283 -17.13 2.38 29.81
CA LEU A 283 -16.85 2.75 28.43
C LEU A 283 -17.22 1.64 27.44
N ALA A 284 -17.88 0.56 27.89
CA ALA A 284 -18.29 -0.56 27.05
C ALA A 284 -19.74 -0.43 26.56
N LEU A 285 -20.00 -1.06 25.40
CA LEU A 285 -21.33 -1.23 24.82
C LEU A 285 -21.45 -2.65 24.24
N PRO A 286 -22.32 -3.52 24.79
CA PRO A 286 -23.22 -3.29 25.94
C PRO A 286 -22.48 -3.03 27.25
N HIS A 287 -23.20 -2.59 28.29
CA HIS A 287 -22.64 -2.25 29.60
C HIS A 287 -21.84 -3.42 30.20
N ASP A 288 -20.58 -3.15 30.55
CA ASP A 288 -19.76 -4.11 31.28
C ASP A 288 -20.15 -4.17 32.76
N ILE A 289 -20.69 -3.07 33.30
CA ILE A 289 -20.98 -2.89 34.72
C ILE A 289 -22.49 -2.92 34.92
N ASP A 290 -22.96 -3.70 35.89
CA ASP A 290 -24.37 -3.74 36.28
C ASP A 290 -24.88 -2.33 36.63
N PRO A 291 -25.85 -1.75 35.88
CA PRO A 291 -26.34 -0.40 36.11
C PRO A 291 -26.98 -0.16 37.48
N THR A 292 -27.40 -1.21 38.18
CA THR A 292 -28.07 -1.14 39.49
C THR A 292 -27.12 -0.79 40.63
N VAL A 293 -25.81 -0.79 40.37
CA VAL A 293 -24.78 -0.41 41.37
C VAL A 293 -24.86 1.07 41.77
N ARG A 294 -25.57 1.90 40.99
CA ARG A 294 -25.91 3.29 41.35
C ARG A 294 -26.67 3.43 42.66
N GLU A 295 -27.27 2.35 43.16
CA GLU A 295 -28.01 2.34 44.43
C GLU A 295 -27.09 2.33 45.67
N PHE A 296 -25.78 2.06 45.50
CA PHE A 296 -24.82 2.11 46.61
C PHE A 296 -24.43 3.55 46.94
N GLU A 297 -24.53 3.94 48.22
CA GLU A 297 -24.37 5.33 48.70
C GLU A 297 -23.02 5.98 48.38
N HIS A 298 -21.95 5.19 48.25
CA HIS A 298 -20.57 5.65 48.02
C HIS A 298 -20.04 5.32 46.61
N VAL A 299 -20.93 5.03 45.67
CA VAL A 299 -20.59 4.63 44.30
C VAL A 299 -21.18 5.62 43.30
N ALA A 300 -20.34 6.16 42.43
CA ALA A 300 -20.78 6.87 41.23
C ALA A 300 -20.52 5.98 40.00
N LEU A 301 -21.51 5.84 39.13
CA LEU A 301 -21.35 5.17 37.83
C LEU A 301 -21.54 6.17 36.70
N PHE A 302 -20.54 6.31 35.85
CA PHE A 302 -20.52 7.16 34.67
C PHE A 302 -20.48 6.28 33.42
N GLY A 303 -21.61 6.15 32.72
CA GLY A 303 -21.66 5.53 31.40
C GLY A 303 -21.41 6.55 30.29
N LEU A 304 -21.25 6.05 29.06
CA LEU A 304 -21.08 6.90 27.86
C LEU A 304 -22.23 7.91 27.67
N ALA A 305 -23.46 7.56 28.03
CA ALA A 305 -24.63 8.45 27.92
C ALA A 305 -24.54 9.65 28.87
N GLU A 306 -24.11 9.44 30.12
CA GLU A 306 -23.91 10.50 31.10
C GLU A 306 -22.75 11.40 30.74
N ILE A 307 -21.61 10.83 30.34
CA ILE A 307 -20.42 11.59 29.91
C ILE A 307 -20.77 12.54 28.75
N ARG A 308 -21.60 12.08 27.79
CA ARG A 308 -22.11 12.91 26.69
C ARG A 308 -22.97 14.09 27.17
N THR A 309 -23.80 13.86 28.19
CA THR A 309 -24.67 14.89 28.78
C THR A 309 -23.85 15.95 29.53
N MET A 310 -22.73 15.55 30.14
CA MET A 310 -21.79 16.47 30.81
C MET A 310 -21.00 17.32 29.81
N LEU A 311 -20.61 16.73 28.67
CA LEU A 311 -19.94 17.47 27.59
C LEU A 311 -20.84 18.53 26.95
N THR A 312 -22.12 18.24 26.77
CA THR A 312 -23.11 19.18 26.17
C THR A 312 -23.49 20.34 27.09
N SER A 313 -23.30 20.22 28.41
CA SER A 313 -23.62 21.27 29.39
C SER A 313 -22.46 22.25 29.68
N SER A 314 -21.24 21.94 29.23
CA SER A 314 -20.04 22.79 29.39
C SER A 314 -19.74 23.69 28.16
N ALA A 315 -20.75 23.94 27.31
CA ALA A 315 -20.60 24.21 25.87
C ALA A 315 -20.28 25.64 25.39
N ASN A 316 -20.18 26.68 26.23
CA ASN A 316 -20.06 28.06 25.72
C ASN A 316 -18.70 28.44 25.07
N GLN A 317 -17.67 27.58 25.11
CA GLN A 317 -16.35 27.85 24.47
C GLN A 317 -15.89 26.75 23.49
N ARG A 318 -16.56 25.59 23.43
CA ARG A 318 -16.09 24.41 22.65
C ARG A 318 -16.81 24.23 21.31
N ASP A 319 -17.98 24.85 21.12
CA ASP A 319 -18.81 24.68 19.92
C ASP A 319 -18.13 25.15 18.62
N ALA A 320 -17.30 26.21 18.66
CA ALA A 320 -16.64 26.72 17.46
C ALA A 320 -15.60 25.75 16.89
N ALA A 321 -14.79 25.12 17.74
CA ALA A 321 -13.71 24.22 17.32
C ALA A 321 -14.22 22.86 16.80
N VAL A 322 -15.29 22.33 17.40
CA VAL A 322 -15.93 21.09 16.93
C VAL A 322 -16.65 21.33 15.61
N VAL A 323 -17.38 22.45 15.48
CA VAL A 323 -18.02 22.83 14.20
C VAL A 323 -16.98 23.04 13.10
N GLU A 324 -15.87 23.73 13.39
CA GLU A 324 -14.76 23.92 12.44
C GLU A 324 -14.12 22.58 12.02
N THR A 325 -13.94 21.66 12.97
CA THR A 325 -13.40 20.32 12.69
C THR A 325 -14.37 19.51 11.80
N VAL A 326 -15.66 19.51 12.10
CA VAL A 326 -16.68 18.81 11.30
C VAL A 326 -16.78 19.41 9.90
N GLU A 327 -16.72 20.73 9.76
CA GLU A 327 -16.70 21.41 8.45
C GLU A 327 -15.41 21.09 7.66
N ALA A 328 -14.25 21.00 8.31
CA ALA A 328 -13.01 20.57 7.67
C ALA A 328 -13.08 19.12 7.15
N VAL A 329 -13.66 18.19 7.94
CA VAL A 329 -13.87 16.81 7.49
C VAL A 329 -14.89 16.76 6.33
N ARG A 330 -15.98 17.53 6.39
CA ARG A 330 -16.95 17.64 5.28
C ARG A 330 -16.31 18.17 4.01
N ALA A 331 -15.39 19.13 4.11
CA ALA A 331 -14.63 19.64 2.97
C ALA A 331 -13.74 18.55 2.34
N ILE A 332 -13.08 17.72 3.15
CA ILE A 332 -12.30 16.56 2.68
C ILE A 332 -13.19 15.56 1.92
N ILE A 333 -14.39 15.26 2.45
CA ILE A 333 -15.36 14.36 1.82
C ILE A 333 -15.84 14.95 0.48
N GLY A 334 -16.22 16.23 0.46
CA GLY A 334 -16.69 16.91 -0.76
C GLY A 334 -15.63 16.98 -1.87
N GLU A 335 -14.38 17.23 -1.49
CA GLU A 335 -13.25 17.20 -2.44
C GLU A 335 -13.10 15.82 -3.09
N GLU A 336 -13.21 14.75 -2.30
CA GLU A 336 -13.07 13.39 -2.82
C GLU A 336 -14.25 12.98 -3.70
N LEU A 337 -15.49 13.30 -3.31
CA LEU A 337 -16.68 13.06 -4.14
C LEU A 337 -16.56 13.73 -5.51
N THR A 338 -16.10 14.99 -5.54
CA THR A 338 -15.89 15.73 -6.79
C THR A 338 -14.85 15.05 -7.69
N LYS A 339 -13.76 14.52 -7.11
CA LYS A 339 -12.74 13.75 -7.85
C LYS A 339 -13.29 12.45 -8.42
N LEU A 340 -14.17 11.79 -7.69
CA LEU A 340 -14.76 10.50 -8.11
C LEU A 340 -15.78 10.70 -9.23
N GLU A 341 -16.59 11.76 -9.16
CA GLU A 341 -17.55 12.12 -10.23
C GLU A 341 -16.83 12.50 -11.53
N SER A 342 -15.78 13.32 -11.45
CA SER A 342 -14.97 13.69 -12.62
C SER A 342 -14.28 12.47 -13.25
N GLY A 343 -13.70 11.57 -12.44
CA GLY A 343 -13.14 10.31 -12.92
C GLY A 343 -14.16 9.31 -13.48
N ALA A 344 -15.43 9.36 -13.06
CA ALA A 344 -16.50 8.55 -13.64
C ALA A 344 -16.92 9.07 -15.02
N LYS A 345 -17.04 10.40 -15.18
CA LYS A 345 -17.33 11.05 -16.48
C LYS A 345 -16.24 10.77 -17.51
N GLU A 346 -14.96 10.85 -17.15
CA GLU A 346 -13.85 10.49 -18.05
C GLU A 346 -13.92 9.03 -18.53
N ARG A 347 -14.28 8.11 -17.63
CA ARG A 347 -14.43 6.67 -17.95
C ARG A 347 -15.62 6.40 -18.87
N SER A 348 -16.70 7.17 -18.75
CA SER A 348 -17.90 7.03 -19.61
C SER A 348 -17.64 7.39 -21.09
N VAL A 349 -16.63 8.21 -21.36
CA VAL A 349 -16.28 8.69 -22.71
C VAL A 349 -15.27 7.79 -23.42
N ALA A 350 -14.52 6.98 -22.66
CA ALA A 350 -13.50 6.08 -23.21
C ALA A 350 -14.07 5.08 -24.25
N PRO A 351 -15.24 4.43 -24.06
CA PRO A 351 -15.82 3.53 -25.05
C PRO A 351 -16.11 4.21 -26.39
N THR A 352 -16.64 5.44 -26.37
CA THR A 352 -16.95 6.21 -27.58
C THR A 352 -15.69 6.57 -28.35
N VAL A 353 -14.61 6.95 -27.64
CA VAL A 353 -13.31 7.23 -28.25
C VAL A 353 -12.71 5.98 -28.88
N THR A 354 -12.82 4.82 -28.22
CA THR A 354 -12.35 3.54 -28.74
C THR A 354 -13.14 3.14 -29.99
N ALA A 355 -14.47 3.24 -29.96
CA ALA A 355 -15.34 2.95 -31.10
C ALA A 355 -15.03 3.84 -32.31
N LEU A 356 -14.82 5.14 -32.10
CA LEU A 356 -14.45 6.08 -33.16
C LEU A 356 -13.10 5.72 -33.83
N ARG A 357 -12.10 5.33 -33.02
CA ARG A 357 -10.79 4.92 -33.53
C ARG A 357 -10.85 3.60 -34.28
N SER A 358 -11.61 2.64 -33.78
CA SER A 358 -11.84 1.36 -34.47
C SER A 358 -12.51 1.58 -35.83
N HIS A 359 -13.59 2.37 -35.87
CA HIS A 359 -14.27 2.69 -37.12
C HIS A 359 -13.32 3.33 -38.16
N ALA A 360 -12.45 4.24 -37.74
CA ALA A 360 -11.47 4.85 -38.63
C ALA A 360 -10.41 3.84 -39.15
N LYS A 361 -9.99 2.88 -38.31
CA LYS A 361 -9.10 1.77 -38.73
C LYS A 361 -9.78 0.89 -39.77
N ASP A 362 -11.05 0.55 -39.56
CA ASP A 362 -11.82 -0.32 -40.47
C ASP A 362 -12.00 0.33 -41.85
N VAL A 363 -12.36 1.61 -41.88
CA VAL A 363 -12.47 2.39 -43.13
C VAL A 363 -11.12 2.46 -43.85
N LEU A 364 -10.03 2.67 -43.12
CA LEU A 364 -8.69 2.72 -43.68
C LEU A 364 -8.26 1.36 -44.26
N ALA A 365 -8.54 0.27 -43.56
CA ALA A 365 -8.24 -1.08 -44.02
C ALA A 365 -8.99 -1.42 -45.31
N ALA A 366 -10.30 -1.12 -45.34
CA ALA A 366 -11.14 -1.34 -46.52
C ALA A 366 -10.67 -0.54 -47.74
N GLU A 367 -10.31 0.74 -47.58
CA GLU A 367 -9.80 1.56 -48.69
C GLU A 367 -8.40 1.13 -49.14
N THR A 368 -7.53 0.72 -48.20
CA THR A 368 -6.19 0.20 -48.54
C THR A 368 -6.30 -1.08 -49.36
N GLU A 369 -7.15 -2.02 -48.95
CA GLU A 369 -7.40 -3.26 -49.69
C GLU A 369 -7.99 -2.97 -51.08
N ARG A 370 -8.92 -2.01 -51.18
CA ARG A 370 -9.49 -1.59 -52.46
C ARG A 370 -8.44 -0.99 -53.40
N LEU A 371 -7.52 -0.19 -52.87
CA LEU A 371 -6.40 0.36 -53.63
C LEU A 371 -5.43 -0.73 -54.08
N GLU A 372 -5.10 -1.68 -53.21
CA GLU A 372 -4.18 -2.78 -53.49
C GLU A 372 -4.68 -3.65 -54.64
N LYS A 373 -5.98 -3.99 -54.62
CA LYS A 373 -6.64 -4.73 -55.70
C LYS A 373 -6.66 -3.98 -57.05
N LYS A 374 -6.64 -2.65 -57.04
CA LYS A 374 -6.83 -1.83 -58.24
C LYS A 374 -5.52 -1.44 -58.92
N ILE A 375 -4.50 -1.10 -58.15
CA ILE A 375 -3.22 -0.58 -58.68
C ILE A 375 -1.99 -1.34 -58.19
N GLY A 376 -2.16 -2.36 -57.33
CA GLY A 376 -1.03 -3.09 -56.73
C GLY A 376 -0.15 -3.82 -57.74
N ALA A 377 -0.67 -4.17 -58.92
CA ALA A 377 0.12 -4.75 -60.01
C ALA A 377 0.90 -3.70 -60.84
N GLU A 378 0.53 -2.41 -60.72
CA GLU A 378 1.09 -1.30 -61.51
C GLU A 378 2.05 -0.41 -60.71
N VAL A 379 2.14 -0.61 -59.39
CA VAL A 379 2.91 0.22 -58.46
C VAL A 379 3.91 -0.67 -57.71
N ASP A 380 5.13 -0.19 -57.49
CA ASP A 380 6.12 -0.92 -56.71
C ASP A 380 5.74 -1.00 -55.22
N ASP A 381 6.14 -2.08 -54.55
CA ASP A 381 5.81 -2.33 -53.13
C ASP A 381 6.25 -1.17 -52.22
N LYS A 382 7.32 -0.48 -52.61
CA LYS A 382 7.89 0.66 -51.86
C LYS A 382 7.01 1.91 -51.97
N ALA A 383 6.51 2.27 -53.15
CA ALA A 383 5.57 3.38 -53.26
C ALA A 383 4.22 3.02 -52.65
N PHE A 384 3.77 1.77 -52.77
CA PHE A 384 2.52 1.34 -52.14
C PHE A 384 2.59 1.40 -50.60
N ALA A 385 3.73 1.03 -50.01
CA ALA A 385 3.97 1.22 -48.58
C ALA A 385 3.91 2.70 -48.15
N GLU A 386 4.39 3.63 -48.98
CA GLU A 386 4.35 5.05 -48.68
C GLU A 386 2.95 5.65 -48.85
N ILE A 387 2.14 5.13 -49.78
CA ILE A 387 0.71 5.44 -49.92
C ILE A 387 -0.04 4.97 -48.67
N ARG A 388 0.20 3.73 -48.21
CA ARG A 388 -0.42 3.17 -46.99
C ARG A 388 -0.09 4.03 -45.75
N LYS A 389 1.18 4.42 -45.59
CA LYS A 389 1.61 5.34 -44.51
C LYS A 389 0.96 6.72 -44.61
N SER A 390 0.74 7.23 -45.82
CA SER A 390 0.12 8.54 -46.03
C SER A 390 -1.36 8.52 -45.67
N LEU A 391 -2.09 7.48 -46.07
CA LEU A 391 -3.50 7.29 -45.70
C LEU A 391 -3.66 7.12 -44.19
N HIS A 392 -2.79 6.34 -43.54
CA HIS A 392 -2.79 6.18 -42.08
C HIS A 392 -2.57 7.52 -41.36
N ARG A 393 -1.58 8.32 -41.80
CA ARG A 393 -1.31 9.66 -41.24
C ARG A 393 -2.48 10.63 -41.41
N VAL A 394 -3.21 10.56 -42.52
CA VAL A 394 -4.40 11.40 -42.74
C VAL A 394 -5.54 10.99 -41.80
N ALA A 395 -5.81 9.69 -41.68
CA ALA A 395 -6.83 9.17 -40.79
C ALA A 395 -6.54 9.54 -39.33
N GLU A 396 -5.30 9.34 -38.85
CA GLU A 396 -4.89 9.72 -37.50
C GLU A 396 -5.07 11.23 -37.22
N LYS A 397 -4.70 12.08 -38.19
CA LYS A 397 -4.88 13.54 -38.05
C LYS A 397 -6.33 13.96 -37.97
N LEU A 398 -7.22 13.31 -38.75
CA LEU A 398 -8.64 13.63 -38.76
C LEU A 398 -9.35 13.21 -37.47
N ILE A 399 -8.94 12.10 -36.83
CA ILE A 399 -9.55 11.59 -35.59
C ILE A 399 -8.94 12.17 -34.31
N HIS A 400 -7.72 12.71 -34.38
CA HIS A 400 -7.02 13.26 -33.22
C HIS A 400 -7.80 14.41 -32.57
N THR A 401 -8.17 15.43 -33.35
CA THR A 401 -8.87 16.62 -32.83
C THR A 401 -10.25 16.29 -32.23
N PRO A 402 -11.14 15.52 -32.89
CA PRO A 402 -12.40 15.09 -32.29
C PRO A 402 -12.22 14.27 -31.00
N THR A 403 -11.22 13.38 -30.95
CA THR A 403 -10.93 12.57 -29.75
C THR A 403 -10.51 13.44 -28.56
N VAL A 404 -9.63 14.42 -28.80
CA VAL A 404 -9.17 15.35 -27.76
C VAL A 404 -10.32 16.24 -27.30
N LYS A 405 -11.09 16.80 -28.25
CA LYS A 405 -12.20 17.71 -27.91
C LYS A 405 -13.30 17.03 -27.12
N VAL A 406 -13.64 15.76 -27.40
CA VAL A 406 -14.66 15.06 -26.62
C VAL A 406 -14.20 14.69 -25.22
N LYS A 407 -12.90 14.44 -25.01
CA LYS A 407 -12.34 14.31 -23.65
C LYS A 407 -12.38 15.63 -22.89
N GLU A 408 -12.01 16.74 -23.53
CA GLU A 408 -12.07 18.08 -22.94
C GLU A 408 -13.50 18.51 -22.59
N LEU A 409 -14.45 18.28 -23.50
CA LEU A 409 -15.85 18.66 -23.36
C LEU A 409 -16.61 17.78 -22.36
N ALA A 410 -16.17 16.53 -22.14
CA ALA A 410 -16.71 15.66 -21.09
C ALA A 410 -16.28 16.07 -19.67
N VAL A 411 -15.16 16.80 -19.56
CA VAL A 411 -14.63 17.34 -18.29
C VAL A 411 -15.25 18.69 -17.96
N THR A 412 -15.81 19.41 -18.94
CA THR A 412 -16.52 20.68 -18.72
C THR A 412 -18.01 20.44 -18.48
N GLU A 413 -18.59 21.07 -17.45
CA GLU A 413 -20.03 21.03 -17.17
C GLU A 413 -20.82 21.59 -18.36
N SER A 414 -21.28 20.70 -19.23
CA SER A 414 -22.15 21.05 -20.35
C SER A 414 -23.31 20.06 -20.39
N ASP A 415 -24.53 20.56 -20.57
CA ASP A 415 -25.78 19.78 -20.66
C ASP A 415 -25.86 18.89 -21.92
N VAL A 416 -24.81 18.89 -22.76
CA VAL A 416 -24.81 18.23 -24.07
C VAL A 416 -23.95 16.97 -24.00
N ASP A 417 -24.56 15.81 -24.20
CA ASP A 417 -23.84 14.53 -24.32
C ASP A 417 -23.12 14.43 -25.67
N TYR A 418 -21.91 15.00 -25.72
CA TYR A 418 -21.05 14.97 -26.90
C TYR A 418 -20.63 13.55 -27.31
N ALA A 419 -20.61 12.60 -26.38
CA ALA A 419 -20.32 11.21 -26.69
C ALA A 419 -21.49 10.59 -27.48
N GLN A 420 -22.73 10.89 -27.09
CA GLN A 420 -23.93 10.48 -27.82
C GLN A 420 -24.01 11.13 -29.21
N ALA A 421 -23.66 12.42 -29.32
CA ALA A 421 -23.62 13.11 -30.61
C ALA A 421 -22.61 12.47 -31.58
N LEU A 422 -21.41 12.09 -31.11
CA LEU A 422 -20.43 11.40 -31.94
C LEU A 422 -20.89 10.00 -32.38
N MET A 423 -21.55 9.24 -31.49
CA MET A 423 -22.11 7.94 -31.86
C MET A 423 -23.12 8.05 -33.01
N GLN A 424 -23.96 9.09 -33.01
CA GLN A 424 -24.90 9.34 -34.10
C GLN A 424 -24.25 9.87 -35.38
N LEU A 425 -23.29 10.80 -35.26
CA LEU A 425 -22.63 11.42 -36.41
C LEU A 425 -21.78 10.45 -37.22
N PHE A 426 -21.20 9.44 -36.56
CA PHE A 426 -20.34 8.43 -37.18
C PHE A 426 -21.00 7.05 -37.30
N ASP A 427 -22.31 6.96 -37.04
CA ASP A 427 -23.10 5.71 -37.07
C ASP A 427 -22.39 4.55 -36.34
N LEU A 428 -21.87 4.86 -35.14
CA LEU A 428 -21.13 3.89 -34.32
C LEU A 428 -22.13 2.90 -33.71
N PRO A 429 -21.84 1.60 -33.69
CA PRO A 429 -22.79 0.57 -33.25
C PRO A 429 -23.29 0.84 -31.81
N THR A 430 -24.60 1.04 -31.66
CA THR A 430 -25.29 1.23 -30.38
C THR A 430 -25.72 -0.10 -29.78
N ASN A 431 -24.78 -1.03 -29.58
CA ASN A 431 -25.10 -2.19 -28.77
C ASN A 431 -24.87 -1.85 -27.30
N LYS A 432 -25.97 -1.82 -26.53
CA LYS A 432 -25.98 -2.17 -25.11
C LYS A 432 -25.42 -3.60 -25.00
N VAL A 433 -24.11 -3.72 -25.01
CA VAL A 433 -23.43 -4.93 -24.59
C VAL A 433 -23.54 -4.91 -23.07
N ALA A 434 -24.50 -5.68 -22.54
CA ALA A 434 -24.45 -6.18 -21.17
C ALA A 434 -23.00 -6.59 -20.89
N HIS A 435 -22.41 -6.12 -19.79
CA HIS A 435 -21.03 -6.34 -19.34
C HIS A 435 -20.34 -7.56 -19.95
N ALA A 436 -19.95 -7.47 -21.22
CA ALA A 436 -18.78 -8.13 -21.72
C ALA A 436 -17.72 -7.12 -21.36
N ILE A 437 -16.91 -7.49 -20.38
CA ILE A 437 -15.53 -7.04 -20.36
C ILE A 437 -15.02 -7.39 -21.76
N THR A 438 -15.11 -6.47 -22.72
CA THR A 438 -14.15 -6.44 -23.81
C THR A 438 -12.85 -6.29 -23.05
N GLU A 439 -12.12 -7.40 -22.95
CA GLU A 439 -10.74 -7.41 -22.52
C GLU A 439 -10.08 -6.18 -23.13
N PRO A 440 -9.36 -5.36 -22.34
CA PRO A 440 -8.64 -4.23 -22.91
C PRO A 440 -7.89 -4.76 -24.13
N GLU A 441 -8.08 -4.14 -25.31
CA GLU A 441 -7.41 -4.55 -26.55
C GLU A 441 -5.98 -4.90 -26.19
N THR A 442 -5.67 -6.20 -26.23
CA THR A 442 -4.39 -6.68 -25.72
C THR A 442 -3.31 -6.03 -26.56
N LYS A 443 -2.50 -5.17 -25.95
CA LYS A 443 -1.51 -4.41 -26.71
C LYS A 443 -0.33 -5.32 -27.02
N VAL A 444 -0.23 -5.70 -28.28
CA VAL A 444 0.79 -6.62 -28.79
C VAL A 444 1.86 -5.87 -29.57
N ALA A 445 3.13 -6.21 -29.34
CA ALA A 445 4.24 -5.83 -30.22
C ALA A 445 5.07 -7.06 -30.59
N THR A 446 5.70 -7.03 -31.77
CA THR A 446 6.65 -8.06 -32.18
C THR A 446 8.05 -7.73 -31.62
N ALA A 447 8.74 -8.73 -31.10
CA ALA A 447 10.11 -8.65 -30.62
C ALA A 447 11.04 -8.35 -31.79
N SER A 448 11.89 -7.33 -31.64
CA SER A 448 12.73 -6.82 -32.72
C SER A 448 14.22 -7.11 -32.54
N SER A 449 14.66 -7.54 -31.35
CA SER A 449 16.06 -7.76 -31.04
C SER A 449 16.24 -8.57 -29.75
N ALA A 450 17.21 -9.49 -29.76
CA ALA A 450 17.69 -10.25 -28.61
C ALA A 450 18.76 -9.50 -27.78
N ASN A 451 19.27 -8.38 -28.31
CA ASN A 451 20.36 -7.64 -27.67
C ASN A 451 19.87 -6.79 -26.50
N HIS A 452 20.77 -6.53 -25.55
CA HIS A 452 20.55 -5.59 -24.47
C HIS A 452 20.01 -4.25 -25.01
N VAL A 453 18.91 -3.80 -24.41
CA VAL A 453 18.31 -2.50 -24.75
C VAL A 453 18.98 -1.42 -23.92
N GLU A 454 19.90 -0.69 -24.54
CA GLU A 454 20.58 0.42 -23.90
C GLU A 454 19.58 1.53 -23.55
N ALA A 455 19.61 2.00 -22.31
CA ALA A 455 18.77 3.10 -21.84
C ALA A 455 19.39 4.45 -22.24
N ASP A 456 19.32 4.78 -23.54
CA ASP A 456 19.89 6.00 -24.13
C ASP A 456 19.38 7.31 -23.48
N GLY A 457 18.26 7.23 -22.77
CA GLY A 457 17.65 8.35 -22.06
C GLY A 457 16.87 9.31 -22.96
N VAL A 458 16.74 9.00 -24.26
CA VAL A 458 16.02 9.79 -25.27
C VAL A 458 14.58 9.29 -25.41
N ARG A 459 14.37 7.98 -25.30
CA ARG A 459 13.04 7.35 -25.33
C ARG A 459 12.90 6.33 -24.20
N PRO A 460 11.67 5.97 -23.80
CA PRO A 460 11.48 4.83 -22.92
C PRO A 460 12.14 3.58 -23.54
N VAL A 461 12.82 2.79 -22.73
CA VAL A 461 13.52 1.57 -23.20
C VAL A 461 12.58 0.57 -23.86
N ALA A 462 11.32 0.57 -23.45
CA ALA A 462 10.25 -0.15 -24.13
C ALA A 462 8.89 0.52 -23.86
N ASP A 463 7.92 0.23 -24.72
CA ASP A 463 6.54 0.67 -24.54
C ASP A 463 5.93 -0.01 -23.31
N HIS A 464 5.99 0.71 -22.20
CA HIS A 464 5.40 0.32 -20.94
C HIS A 464 3.88 0.07 -20.99
N THR A 465 3.19 0.21 -22.12
CA THR A 465 1.75 -0.10 -22.23
C THR A 465 1.45 -1.45 -22.89
N LEU A 466 2.46 -2.22 -23.29
CA LEU A 466 2.28 -3.53 -23.94
C LEU A 466 1.86 -4.63 -22.97
N ASP A 467 0.85 -5.41 -23.34
CA ASP A 467 0.42 -6.56 -22.53
C ASP A 467 1.07 -7.86 -23.01
N ILE A 468 1.44 -7.93 -24.30
CA ILE A 468 2.08 -9.09 -24.90
C ILE A 468 3.22 -8.66 -25.81
N VAL A 469 4.34 -9.39 -25.72
CA VAL A 469 5.41 -9.34 -26.71
C VAL A 469 5.44 -10.67 -27.47
N GLU A 470 5.15 -10.60 -28.77
CA GLU A 470 5.20 -11.73 -29.68
C GLU A 470 6.60 -11.89 -30.26
N PRO A 471 7.16 -13.09 -30.37
CA PRO A 471 8.40 -13.34 -31.09
C PRO A 471 8.20 -13.19 -32.61
N GLU A 472 9.27 -12.96 -33.37
CA GLU A 472 9.19 -13.02 -34.85
C GLU A 472 8.76 -14.40 -35.35
N HIS A 473 9.23 -15.45 -34.66
CA HIS A 473 8.89 -16.85 -34.93
C HIS A 473 8.42 -17.51 -33.64
N PHE A 474 7.12 -17.75 -33.53
CA PHE A 474 6.53 -18.37 -32.34
C PHE A 474 6.87 -19.86 -32.27
N SER A 475 7.56 -20.27 -31.21
CA SER A 475 7.97 -21.66 -30.98
C SER A 475 6.89 -22.52 -30.31
N GLY A 476 5.71 -21.96 -30.03
CA GLY A 476 4.58 -22.68 -29.42
C GLY A 476 4.46 -22.51 -27.90
N ARG A 477 5.36 -21.73 -27.27
CA ARG A 477 5.40 -21.55 -25.82
C ARG A 477 5.13 -20.10 -25.41
N THR A 478 4.31 -19.94 -24.38
CA THR A 478 4.00 -18.66 -23.73
C THR A 478 4.51 -18.66 -22.30
N ILE A 479 5.06 -17.53 -21.85
CA ILE A 479 5.50 -17.32 -20.46
C ILE A 479 4.91 -16.02 -19.90
N ARG A 480 4.66 -16.00 -18.59
CA ARG A 480 4.10 -14.84 -17.88
C ARG A 480 5.19 -14.12 -17.10
N LEU A 481 5.45 -12.86 -17.44
CA LEU A 481 6.41 -11.98 -16.79
C LEU A 481 5.66 -11.04 -15.82
N GLY A 482 5.90 -11.21 -14.53
CA GLY A 482 5.33 -10.36 -13.49
C GLY A 482 6.06 -9.05 -13.28
N THR A 483 5.30 -7.95 -13.18
CA THR A 483 5.83 -6.61 -12.93
C THR A 483 4.88 -5.75 -12.10
N ARG A 484 5.39 -4.65 -11.55
CA ARG A 484 4.58 -3.62 -10.88
C ARG A 484 3.92 -2.69 -11.89
N ARG A 485 2.80 -2.05 -11.51
CA ARG A 485 2.06 -1.11 -12.37
C ARG A 485 2.78 0.18 -12.72
N SER A 486 3.83 0.54 -11.99
CA SER A 486 4.54 1.79 -12.25
C SER A 486 5.13 1.82 -13.67
N LYS A 487 5.05 2.97 -14.34
CA LYS A 487 5.60 3.19 -15.69
C LYS A 487 7.06 2.72 -15.82
N LEU A 488 7.88 2.96 -14.79
CA LEU A 488 9.28 2.53 -14.76
C LEU A 488 9.39 0.99 -14.73
N ALA A 489 8.70 0.33 -13.80
CA ALA A 489 8.74 -1.12 -13.65
C ALA A 489 8.24 -1.82 -14.93
N ARG A 490 7.14 -1.33 -15.50
CA ARG A 490 6.61 -1.84 -16.76
C ARG A 490 7.56 -1.63 -17.93
N SER A 491 8.19 -0.46 -18.07
CA SER A 491 9.15 -0.21 -19.15
C SER A 491 10.36 -1.14 -19.05
N GLN A 492 10.92 -1.34 -17.85
CA GLN A 492 12.03 -2.28 -17.60
C GLN A 492 11.64 -3.72 -17.94
N SER A 493 10.47 -4.14 -17.49
CA SER A 493 9.95 -5.50 -17.67
C SER A 493 9.66 -5.80 -19.14
N THR A 494 9.10 -4.83 -19.86
CA THR A 494 8.85 -4.95 -21.31
C THR A 494 10.16 -5.04 -22.09
N ALA A 495 11.22 -4.34 -21.68
CA ALA A 495 12.54 -4.46 -22.30
C ALA A 495 13.16 -5.86 -22.11
N ILE A 496 12.93 -6.51 -20.97
CA ILE A 496 13.31 -7.92 -20.75
C ILE A 496 12.42 -8.86 -21.58
N ALA A 497 11.11 -8.59 -21.66
CA ALA A 497 10.18 -9.36 -22.48
C ALA A 497 10.59 -9.38 -23.97
N HIS A 498 11.00 -8.25 -24.53
CA HIS A 498 11.51 -8.17 -25.91
C HIS A 498 12.77 -9.03 -26.14
N GLN A 499 13.76 -8.94 -25.24
CA GLN A 499 14.97 -9.73 -25.36
C GLN A 499 14.66 -11.23 -25.26
N LEU A 500 13.84 -11.62 -24.29
CA LEU A 500 13.49 -13.01 -24.06
C LEU A 500 12.69 -13.59 -25.25
N ALA A 501 11.67 -12.88 -25.72
CA ALA A 501 10.89 -13.29 -26.90
C ALA A 501 11.76 -13.45 -28.15
N ALA A 502 12.71 -12.53 -28.38
CA ALA A 502 13.63 -12.62 -29.52
C ALA A 502 14.67 -13.75 -29.39
N LEU A 503 15.11 -14.08 -28.17
CA LEU A 503 16.10 -15.13 -27.91
C LEU A 503 15.54 -16.54 -28.02
N THR A 504 14.30 -16.74 -27.59
CA THR A 504 13.71 -18.08 -27.38
C THR A 504 12.59 -18.40 -28.36
N GLY A 505 12.03 -17.39 -29.04
CA GLY A 505 10.80 -17.56 -29.81
C GLY A 505 9.56 -17.76 -28.94
N TRP A 506 9.61 -17.47 -27.64
CA TRP A 506 8.46 -17.53 -26.74
C TRP A 506 7.62 -16.26 -26.82
N ARG A 507 6.30 -16.42 -26.69
CA ARG A 507 5.42 -15.30 -26.38
C ARG A 507 5.59 -14.92 -24.93
N VAL A 508 5.72 -13.62 -24.64
CA VAL A 508 5.83 -13.11 -23.27
C VAL A 508 4.61 -12.27 -22.94
N GLU A 509 3.83 -12.71 -21.96
CA GLU A 509 2.68 -11.98 -21.41
C GLU A 509 3.13 -11.17 -20.19
N ILE A 510 2.85 -9.88 -20.16
CA ILE A 510 3.24 -8.99 -19.06
C ILE A 510 2.09 -8.90 -18.07
N VAL A 511 2.29 -9.47 -16.88
CA VAL A 511 1.28 -9.57 -15.83
C VAL A 511 1.56 -8.53 -14.75
N GLU A 512 0.60 -7.63 -14.53
CA GLU A 512 0.69 -6.63 -13.48
C GLU A 512 0.31 -7.21 -12.11
N VAL A 513 1.17 -6.99 -11.12
CA VAL A 513 0.93 -7.33 -9.72
C VAL A 513 0.74 -6.05 -8.92
N VAL A 514 -0.36 -5.98 -8.15
CA VAL A 514 -0.65 -4.86 -7.25
C VAL A 514 0.20 -5.01 -5.99
N THR A 515 0.99 -3.99 -5.66
CA THR A 515 1.84 -3.98 -4.46
C THR A 515 1.36 -2.91 -3.47
N GLU A 516 1.55 -3.12 -2.16
CA GLU A 516 1.16 -2.14 -1.12
C GLU A 516 1.86 -0.78 -1.30
N GLY A 517 3.09 -0.80 -1.83
CA GLY A 517 3.86 0.41 -2.09
C GLY A 517 3.41 1.23 -3.31
N ASP A 518 2.54 0.69 -4.17
CA ASP A 518 1.88 1.47 -5.23
C ASP A 518 0.66 2.26 -4.72
N VAL A 519 0.22 1.99 -3.48
CA VAL A 519 -1.02 2.52 -2.88
C VAL A 519 -0.78 3.32 -1.58
N ASN A 520 0.36 3.13 -0.90
CA ASN A 520 0.64 3.71 0.42
C ASN A 520 1.65 4.89 0.42
N MET A 521 1.24 6.05 0.95
CA MET A 521 2.03 7.29 0.99
C MET A 521 2.74 7.58 2.34
N SER A 522 2.72 6.67 3.33
CA SER A 522 3.30 6.88 4.69
C SER A 522 4.84 6.66 4.75
N PRO A 523 5.65 7.45 5.50
CA PRO A 523 7.14 7.40 5.56
C PRO A 523 7.76 5.98 5.66
N LEU A 524 8.87 5.73 4.93
CA LEU A 524 9.46 4.39 4.75
C LEU A 524 10.29 3.99 5.96
N THR A 525 10.62 4.95 6.81
CA THR A 525 11.45 4.80 8.01
C THR A 525 10.79 3.97 9.12
N GLY A 526 9.49 3.68 9.02
CA GLY A 526 8.77 2.79 9.95
C GLY A 526 8.50 1.38 9.42
N PHE A 527 8.90 1.07 8.18
CA PHE A 527 8.82 -0.26 7.60
C PHE A 527 10.24 -0.75 7.42
N GLY A 528 10.66 -1.78 8.17
CA GLY A 528 11.93 -2.48 7.93
C GLY A 528 12.16 -2.67 6.43
N GLY A 529 13.36 -2.30 5.98
CA GLY A 529 13.69 -1.89 4.61
C GLY A 529 13.27 -2.83 3.47
N THR A 530 13.33 -2.26 2.25
CA THR A 530 13.35 -2.90 0.91
C THR A 530 12.21 -3.86 0.51
N GLY A 531 11.56 -4.60 1.42
CA GLY A 531 10.65 -5.70 1.09
C GLY A 531 9.22 -5.34 0.64
N VAL A 532 8.72 -4.13 0.96
CA VAL A 532 7.29 -3.74 0.71
C VAL A 532 6.90 -3.77 -0.78
N PHE A 533 7.87 -3.61 -1.68
CA PHE A 533 7.63 -3.58 -3.13
C PHE A 533 7.84 -4.93 -3.82
N VAL A 534 8.40 -5.92 -3.12
CA VAL A 534 8.88 -7.19 -3.69
C VAL A 534 7.97 -8.34 -3.30
N SER A 535 7.39 -8.30 -2.08
CA SER A 535 6.60 -9.39 -1.49
C SER A 535 5.43 -9.85 -2.38
N ALA A 536 4.62 -8.93 -2.91
CA ALA A 536 3.47 -9.30 -3.74
C ALA A 536 3.86 -9.95 -5.09
N VAL A 537 4.96 -9.51 -5.71
CA VAL A 537 5.45 -10.11 -6.96
C VAL A 537 6.05 -11.49 -6.68
N ARG A 538 6.85 -11.65 -5.62
CA ARG A 538 7.35 -12.97 -5.18
C ARG A 538 6.21 -13.92 -4.80
N GLN A 539 5.16 -13.43 -4.15
CA GLN A 539 3.97 -14.21 -3.87
C GLN A 539 3.26 -14.68 -5.16
N ALA A 540 3.23 -13.86 -6.21
CA ALA A 540 2.69 -14.27 -7.50
C ALA A 540 3.54 -15.36 -8.18
N LEU A 541 4.88 -15.31 -8.05
CA LEU A 541 5.78 -16.40 -8.49
C LEU A 541 5.46 -17.69 -7.74
N HIS A 542 5.36 -17.63 -6.41
CA HIS A 542 5.03 -18.76 -5.56
C HIS A 542 3.67 -19.39 -5.88
N GLN A 543 2.65 -18.56 -6.15
CA GLN A 543 1.31 -19.01 -6.53
C GLN A 543 1.21 -19.53 -7.97
N GLY A 544 2.30 -19.52 -8.74
CA GLY A 544 2.30 -19.93 -10.15
C GLY A 544 1.47 -19.01 -11.05
N LYS A 545 1.20 -17.77 -10.63
CA LYS A 545 0.47 -16.76 -11.43
C LYS A 545 1.35 -16.12 -12.50
N ILE A 546 2.65 -16.08 -12.25
CA ILE A 546 3.69 -15.58 -13.16
C ILE A 546 4.84 -16.58 -13.16
N ASP A 547 5.65 -16.61 -14.21
CA ASP A 547 6.75 -17.57 -14.37
C ASP A 547 8.10 -16.93 -14.07
N ILE A 548 8.24 -15.65 -14.40
CA ILE A 548 9.43 -14.84 -14.14
C ILE A 548 9.00 -13.50 -13.51
N ALA A 549 9.84 -12.91 -12.67
CA ALA A 549 9.64 -11.57 -12.13
C ALA A 549 10.83 -10.67 -12.43
N VAL A 550 10.59 -9.40 -12.76
CA VAL A 550 11.65 -8.42 -13.04
C VAL A 550 11.61 -7.31 -12.00
N HIS A 551 12.75 -7.11 -11.34
CA HIS A 551 12.93 -6.14 -10.26
C HIS A 551 14.07 -5.17 -10.55
N SER A 552 14.01 -3.97 -9.96
CA SER A 552 15.21 -3.17 -9.78
C SER A 552 16.01 -3.78 -8.63
N LEU A 553 17.26 -4.17 -8.89
CA LEU A 553 18.01 -5.03 -7.97
C LEU A 553 18.21 -4.38 -6.58
N LYS A 554 18.45 -3.06 -6.57
CA LYS A 554 18.60 -2.28 -5.32
C LYS A 554 17.39 -2.31 -4.37
N ASP A 555 16.23 -2.69 -4.89
CA ASP A 555 14.99 -2.77 -4.11
C ASP A 555 14.79 -4.20 -3.53
N LEU A 556 15.65 -5.17 -3.88
CA LEU A 556 15.59 -6.53 -3.35
C LEU A 556 16.30 -6.65 -1.99
N PRO A 557 15.67 -7.28 -0.98
CA PRO A 557 16.32 -7.65 0.27
C PRO A 557 17.59 -8.46 0.04
N THR A 558 18.57 -8.34 0.95
CA THR A 558 19.82 -9.12 0.95
C THR A 558 19.59 -10.60 1.25
N THR A 559 18.64 -10.89 2.14
CA THR A 559 18.25 -12.25 2.51
C THR A 559 17.60 -12.97 1.31
N PRO A 560 18.06 -14.21 1.00
CA PRO A 560 17.39 -15.06 0.01
C PRO A 560 15.93 -15.36 0.40
N GLU A 561 15.06 -15.51 -0.60
CA GLU A 561 13.69 -15.96 -0.40
C GLU A 561 13.61 -17.47 -0.62
N ALA A 562 13.03 -18.21 0.34
CA ALA A 562 12.94 -19.66 0.23
C ALA A 562 12.13 -20.08 -1.01
N GLY A 563 12.72 -20.90 -1.88
CA GLY A 563 12.04 -21.37 -3.09
C GLY A 563 11.95 -20.35 -4.23
N ILE A 564 12.60 -19.20 -4.15
CA ILE A 564 12.83 -18.28 -5.28
C ILE A 564 14.33 -18.07 -5.46
N GLN A 565 14.78 -18.04 -6.71
CA GLN A 565 16.18 -17.80 -7.04
C GLN A 565 16.33 -16.70 -8.09
N MET A 566 17.44 -15.99 -8.01
CA MET A 566 17.87 -15.03 -9.02
C MET A 566 18.41 -15.79 -10.22
N ALA A 567 17.67 -15.77 -11.32
CA ALA A 567 17.98 -16.52 -12.54
C ALA A 567 18.88 -15.75 -13.50
N ALA A 568 18.76 -14.42 -13.55
CA ALA A 568 19.61 -13.57 -14.38
C ALA A 568 19.75 -12.16 -13.82
N ILE A 569 20.91 -11.56 -14.07
CA ILE A 569 21.21 -10.16 -13.80
C ILE A 569 21.71 -9.56 -15.12
N PRO A 570 20.87 -8.83 -15.87
CA PRO A 570 21.27 -8.25 -17.14
C PRO A 570 22.30 -7.12 -17.01
N PRO A 571 22.95 -6.72 -18.13
CA PRO A 571 23.93 -5.63 -18.11
C PRO A 571 23.40 -4.37 -17.40
N ARG A 572 24.23 -3.85 -16.50
CA ARG A 572 23.93 -2.66 -15.69
C ARG A 572 23.96 -1.39 -16.54
N VAL A 573 22.93 -0.55 -16.37
CA VAL A 573 22.98 0.84 -16.87
C VAL A 573 23.64 1.74 -15.84
N ASP A 574 24.19 2.89 -16.27
CA ASP A 574 24.95 3.80 -15.41
C ASP A 574 24.24 4.05 -14.05
N PRO A 575 24.92 3.71 -12.93
CA PRO A 575 24.35 3.70 -11.59
C PRO A 575 24.31 5.07 -10.91
N ALA A 576 24.83 6.13 -11.53
CA ALA A 576 24.87 7.46 -10.93
C ALA A 576 23.50 7.98 -10.48
N ASP A 577 23.52 9.00 -9.62
CA ASP A 577 22.35 9.82 -9.31
C ASP A 577 22.41 11.12 -10.13
N VAL A 578 21.24 11.61 -10.53
CA VAL A 578 21.08 12.88 -11.25
C VAL A 578 20.31 13.86 -10.39
N LEU A 579 20.67 15.13 -10.55
CA LEU A 579 19.91 16.25 -10.01
C LEU A 579 19.07 16.88 -11.14
N ILE A 580 17.81 17.18 -10.82
CA ILE A 580 16.91 17.95 -11.67
C ILE A 580 16.61 19.23 -10.89
N GLY A 581 17.29 20.31 -11.24
CA GLY A 581 17.20 21.61 -10.59
C GLY A 581 16.27 22.57 -11.31
N ARG A 582 15.67 23.50 -10.58
CA ARG A 582 14.95 24.63 -11.16
C ARG A 582 15.88 25.45 -12.04
N ASP A 583 15.31 26.09 -13.06
CA ASP A 583 16.03 27.00 -13.96
C ASP A 583 17.29 26.42 -14.63
N GLY A 584 17.41 25.09 -14.68
CA GLY A 584 18.60 24.43 -15.24
C GLY A 584 19.83 24.43 -14.33
N LEU A 585 19.67 24.78 -13.04
CA LEU A 585 20.79 24.88 -12.11
C LEU A 585 21.41 23.52 -11.79
N SER A 586 22.75 23.47 -11.78
CA SER A 586 23.51 22.33 -11.29
C SER A 586 23.56 22.30 -9.76
N PHE A 587 24.03 21.19 -9.17
CA PHE A 587 24.13 21.04 -7.72
C PHE A 587 25.01 22.13 -7.09
N ALA A 588 26.12 22.47 -7.74
CA ALA A 588 27.03 23.53 -7.30
C ALA A 588 26.43 24.94 -7.43
N GLN A 589 25.48 25.14 -8.35
CA GLN A 589 24.88 26.45 -8.65
C GLN A 589 23.65 26.76 -7.79
N LEU A 590 23.10 25.78 -7.07
CA LEU A 590 21.97 26.00 -6.17
C LEU A 590 22.31 27.04 -5.09
N PRO A 591 21.49 28.09 -4.89
CA PRO A 591 21.68 29.07 -3.82
C PRO A 591 21.68 28.44 -2.42
N ALA A 592 22.35 29.08 -1.47
CA ALA A 592 22.23 28.72 -0.06
C ALA A 592 20.76 28.78 0.39
N GLY A 593 20.34 27.80 1.19
CA GLY A 593 18.95 27.61 1.64
C GLY A 593 18.05 26.91 0.62
N SER A 594 18.56 26.45 -0.53
CA SER A 594 17.75 25.72 -1.51
C SER A 594 17.17 24.43 -0.94
N VAL A 595 15.93 24.11 -1.30
CA VAL A 595 15.20 22.91 -0.86
C VAL A 595 15.38 21.78 -1.88
N VAL A 596 16.14 20.76 -1.51
CA VAL A 596 16.44 19.59 -2.36
C VAL A 596 15.65 18.36 -1.90
N GLY A 597 14.85 17.79 -2.78
CA GLY A 597 14.04 16.62 -2.50
C GLY A 597 14.76 15.28 -2.72
N THR A 598 14.68 14.38 -1.76
CA THR A 598 15.00 12.95 -1.95
C THR A 598 14.22 12.07 -0.98
N GLY A 599 13.73 10.92 -1.45
CA GLY A 599 13.11 9.89 -0.59
C GLY A 599 14.12 8.88 -0.02
N SER A 600 15.41 9.02 -0.34
CA SER A 600 16.46 8.08 0.06
C SER A 600 17.29 8.66 1.22
N PRO A 601 17.36 7.98 2.39
CA PRO A 601 18.24 8.36 3.49
C PRO A 601 19.71 8.45 3.07
N ARG A 602 20.20 7.50 2.26
CA ARG A 602 21.55 7.50 1.66
C ARG A 602 21.87 8.82 0.97
N ARG A 603 20.97 9.27 0.08
CA ARG A 603 21.17 10.55 -0.63
C ARG A 603 21.09 11.72 0.33
N ALA A 604 20.19 11.68 1.30
CA ALA A 604 19.98 12.80 2.20
C ALA A 604 21.23 13.10 3.04
N VAL A 605 21.90 12.08 3.58
CA VAL A 605 23.13 12.28 4.35
C VAL A 605 24.28 12.76 3.46
N GLN A 606 24.47 12.15 2.28
CA GLN A 606 25.53 12.57 1.35
C GLN A 606 25.33 14.01 0.83
N LEU A 607 24.09 14.43 0.56
CA LEU A 607 23.77 15.81 0.19
C LEU A 607 24.12 16.80 1.30
N ARG A 608 23.75 16.51 2.55
CA ARG A 608 24.06 17.37 3.71
C ARG A 608 25.56 17.48 3.96
N ALA A 609 26.29 16.39 3.75
CA ALA A 609 27.75 16.40 3.88
C ALA A 609 28.41 17.24 2.78
N ALA A 610 27.93 17.15 1.53
CA ALA A 610 28.49 17.90 0.41
C ALA A 610 28.09 19.40 0.42
N ARG A 611 26.87 19.72 0.86
CA ARG A 611 26.32 21.07 0.96
C ARG A 611 25.54 21.25 2.27
N PRO A 612 26.22 21.63 3.37
CA PRO A 612 25.55 21.87 4.66
C PRO A 612 24.56 23.06 4.64
N ASP A 613 24.64 23.90 3.62
CA ASP A 613 23.84 25.11 3.43
C ASP A 613 22.52 24.89 2.68
N ILE A 614 22.21 23.67 2.23
CA ILE A 614 20.91 23.34 1.60
C ILE A 614 19.96 22.62 2.56
N GLU A 615 18.66 22.74 2.33
CA GLU A 615 17.64 22.01 3.07
C GLU A 615 17.28 20.72 2.31
N VAL A 616 17.42 19.56 2.95
CA VAL A 616 17.04 18.27 2.34
C VAL A 616 15.69 17.80 2.85
N ARG A 617 14.70 17.67 1.95
CA ARG A 617 13.33 17.23 2.26
C ARG A 617 13.01 15.85 1.70
N GLY A 618 12.25 15.07 2.48
CA GLY A 618 11.68 13.81 2.04
C GLY A 618 10.66 13.99 0.91
N VAL A 619 10.79 13.23 -0.18
CA VAL A 619 9.81 13.27 -1.29
C VAL A 619 9.34 11.87 -1.68
N ARG A 620 8.07 11.77 -2.07
CA ARG A 620 7.39 10.54 -2.46
C ARG A 620 6.77 10.66 -3.85
N GLY A 621 6.12 9.59 -4.28
CA GLY A 621 5.60 9.46 -5.63
C GLY A 621 6.61 8.86 -6.60
N ASN A 622 6.14 8.61 -7.81
CA ASN A 622 6.96 8.08 -8.90
C ASN A 622 7.89 9.17 -9.48
N VAL A 623 8.69 8.81 -10.48
CA VAL A 623 9.62 9.76 -11.13
C VAL A 623 8.89 10.99 -11.65
N ASP A 624 7.70 10.82 -12.25
CA ASP A 624 6.94 11.93 -12.84
C ASP A 624 6.47 12.93 -11.77
N THR A 625 5.90 12.45 -10.66
CA THR A 625 5.47 13.30 -9.53
C THR A 625 6.63 14.05 -8.90
N ARG A 626 7.78 13.40 -8.76
CA ARG A 626 8.98 14.01 -8.15
C ARG A 626 9.56 15.12 -9.01
N ILE A 627 9.60 14.94 -10.33
CA ILE A 627 10.02 15.99 -11.26
C ILE A 627 9.01 17.14 -11.27
N ALA A 628 7.70 16.84 -11.20
CA ALA A 628 6.66 17.86 -11.12
C ALA A 628 6.84 18.79 -9.92
N HIS A 629 7.28 18.29 -8.76
CA HIS A 629 7.55 19.15 -7.60
C HIS A 629 8.59 20.25 -7.85
N VAL A 630 9.58 20.01 -8.71
CA VAL A 630 10.55 21.04 -9.10
C VAL A 630 9.92 22.02 -10.08
N ARG A 631 9.18 21.52 -11.08
CA ARG A 631 8.47 22.36 -12.06
C ARG A 631 7.41 23.25 -11.43
N ASP A 632 6.72 22.75 -10.41
CA ASP A 632 5.66 23.44 -9.67
C ASP A 632 6.22 24.39 -8.59
N GLY A 633 7.55 24.49 -8.45
CA GLY A 633 8.22 25.36 -7.47
C GLY A 633 8.08 24.91 -6.02
N ARG A 634 7.68 23.65 -5.75
CA ARG A 634 7.61 23.08 -4.39
C ARG A 634 8.99 22.66 -3.86
N LEU A 635 9.93 22.43 -4.76
CA LEU A 635 11.33 22.10 -4.49
C LEU A 635 12.22 22.89 -5.45
N ASP A 636 13.42 23.22 -5.01
CA ASP A 636 14.42 23.86 -5.87
C ASP A 636 15.19 22.83 -6.70
N ALA A 637 15.29 21.60 -6.21
CA ALA A 637 15.81 20.48 -6.97
C ALA A 637 15.29 19.14 -6.44
N VAL A 638 15.41 18.08 -7.24
CA VAL A 638 15.18 16.70 -6.80
C VAL A 638 16.31 15.79 -7.25
N VAL A 639 16.72 14.84 -6.40
CA VAL A 639 17.75 13.86 -6.72
C VAL A 639 17.15 12.48 -6.94
N LEU A 640 17.39 11.92 -8.12
CA LEU A 640 16.83 10.65 -8.59
C LEU A 640 17.95 9.72 -9.11
N ALA A 641 17.66 8.42 -9.22
CA ALA A 641 18.59 7.50 -9.84
C ALA A 641 18.61 7.75 -11.36
N ALA A 642 19.79 7.97 -11.94
CA ALA A 642 19.94 8.20 -13.37
C ALA A 642 19.34 7.06 -14.18
N ALA A 643 19.58 5.81 -13.75
CA ALA A 643 19.00 4.60 -14.34
C ALA A 643 17.46 4.67 -14.50
N GLY A 644 16.75 5.14 -13.48
CA GLY A 644 15.27 5.23 -13.53
C GLY A 644 14.80 6.30 -14.49
N VAL A 645 15.48 7.44 -14.53
CA VAL A 645 15.18 8.56 -15.43
C VAL A 645 15.52 8.21 -16.89
N ARG A 646 16.65 7.52 -17.12
CA ARG A 646 17.06 7.01 -18.43
C ARG A 646 16.04 6.05 -19.02
N ARG A 647 15.62 5.05 -18.23
CA ARG A 647 14.71 3.99 -18.69
C ARG A 647 13.36 4.50 -19.17
N ILE A 648 12.90 5.63 -18.66
CA ILE A 648 11.64 6.26 -19.09
C ILE A 648 11.84 7.36 -20.15
N GLY A 649 13.05 7.54 -20.67
CA GLY A 649 13.37 8.51 -21.72
C GLY A 649 13.36 9.97 -21.27
N ARG A 650 13.71 10.25 -20.01
CA ARG A 650 13.66 11.61 -19.44
C ARG A 650 15.03 12.14 -18.99
N LEU A 651 16.13 11.55 -19.44
CA LEU A 651 17.47 11.94 -18.96
C LEU A 651 17.79 13.40 -19.30
N ALA A 652 17.25 13.93 -20.41
CA ALA A 652 17.42 15.31 -20.83
C ALA A 652 16.93 16.36 -19.82
N GLU A 653 16.16 15.96 -18.81
CA GLU A 653 15.72 16.84 -17.72
C GLU A 653 16.71 16.93 -16.56
N ALA A 654 17.70 16.03 -16.51
CA ALA A 654 18.79 16.13 -15.56
C ALA A 654 19.60 17.40 -15.85
N THR A 655 19.75 18.24 -14.83
CA THR A 655 20.57 19.47 -14.89
C THR A 655 21.97 19.21 -14.40
N ASP A 656 22.18 18.11 -13.65
CA ASP A 656 23.49 17.69 -13.20
C ASP A 656 23.58 16.16 -13.07
N LEU A 657 24.77 15.62 -13.33
CA LEU A 657 25.13 14.24 -13.04
C LEU A 657 26.07 14.27 -11.82
N LEU A 658 25.63 13.73 -10.70
CA LEU A 658 26.41 13.78 -9.48
C LEU A 658 27.57 12.77 -9.57
N ASP A 659 28.79 13.24 -9.39
CA ASP A 659 29.97 12.39 -9.33
C ASP A 659 29.94 11.46 -8.10
N PHE A 660 30.75 10.39 -8.15
CA PHE A 660 30.80 9.40 -7.08
C PHE A 660 31.53 9.89 -5.82
N ASP A 661 32.31 10.97 -5.92
CA ASP A 661 32.88 11.64 -4.75
C ASP A 661 31.77 12.32 -3.94
N THR A 662 30.80 12.93 -4.62
CA THR A 662 29.62 13.56 -4.02
C THR A 662 28.56 12.54 -3.61
N MET A 663 28.28 11.57 -4.47
CA MET A 663 27.12 10.69 -4.32
C MET A 663 27.42 9.25 -4.78
N LEU A 664 27.83 8.40 -3.85
CA LEU A 664 27.89 6.95 -4.10
C LEU A 664 26.49 6.34 -4.17
N PRO A 665 26.18 5.53 -5.19
CA PRO A 665 24.84 5.00 -5.44
C PRO A 665 24.43 3.94 -4.41
N ALA A 666 23.15 3.57 -4.40
CA ALA A 666 22.71 2.44 -3.58
C ALA A 666 23.27 1.12 -4.14
N PRO A 667 23.60 0.12 -3.31
CA PRO A 667 23.98 -1.22 -3.76
C PRO A 667 23.02 -1.77 -4.82
N GLY A 668 23.54 -2.18 -5.97
CA GLY A 668 22.77 -2.71 -7.09
C GLY A 668 21.98 -1.67 -7.89
N GLN A 669 22.14 -0.37 -7.65
CA GLN A 669 21.47 0.67 -8.44
C GLN A 669 21.89 0.58 -9.90
N GLY A 670 20.93 0.61 -10.82
CA GLY A 670 21.19 0.45 -12.25
C GLY A 670 21.11 -0.99 -12.75
N ALA A 671 21.29 -1.99 -11.88
CA ALA A 671 21.07 -3.39 -12.24
C ALA A 671 19.58 -3.76 -12.16
N LEU A 672 19.17 -4.74 -12.98
CA LEU A 672 17.89 -5.43 -12.86
C LEU A 672 18.13 -6.85 -12.36
N ALA A 673 17.16 -7.41 -11.66
CA ALA A 673 17.18 -8.80 -11.23
C ALA A 673 15.97 -9.52 -11.85
N VAL A 674 16.22 -10.69 -12.43
CA VAL A 674 15.18 -11.59 -12.93
C VAL A 674 15.08 -12.79 -11.99
N GLU A 675 13.96 -12.91 -11.29
CA GLU A 675 13.70 -13.99 -10.33
C GLU A 675 12.79 -15.06 -10.95
N THR A 676 13.02 -16.32 -10.56
CA THR A 676 12.21 -17.48 -10.92
C THR A 676 12.00 -18.35 -9.69
N ARG A 677 11.09 -19.33 -9.78
CA ARG A 677 11.00 -20.37 -8.76
C ARG A 677 12.29 -21.21 -8.70
N GLY A 678 12.69 -21.52 -7.47
CA GLY A 678 13.79 -22.41 -7.10
C GLY A 678 13.51 -23.86 -7.45
N ALA A 679 14.56 -24.67 -7.61
CA ALA A 679 14.40 -26.13 -7.70
C ALA A 679 13.96 -26.77 -6.36
N ASP A 680 14.17 -26.03 -5.27
CA ASP A 680 13.80 -26.27 -3.89
C ASP A 680 12.47 -25.59 -3.50
N SER A 681 11.71 -25.09 -4.47
CA SER A 681 10.43 -24.43 -4.23
C SER A 681 9.46 -25.35 -3.46
N PRO A 682 8.96 -24.94 -2.27
CA PRO A 682 8.07 -25.78 -1.44
C PRO A 682 6.64 -25.88 -1.98
N PHE A 683 6.35 -25.16 -3.07
CA PHE A 683 5.05 -25.18 -3.73
C PHE A 683 4.90 -26.51 -4.49
N ALA A 684 4.02 -27.36 -3.99
CA ALA A 684 3.63 -28.63 -4.61
C ALA A 684 3.00 -28.35 -5.98
N LEU A 685 3.85 -28.26 -6.99
CA LEU A 685 3.48 -28.11 -8.38
C LEU A 685 3.82 -29.42 -9.08
N ASP A 686 2.96 -29.86 -9.99
CA ASP A 686 3.19 -31.05 -10.81
C ASP A 686 4.60 -31.03 -11.43
N ASN A 687 5.22 -32.21 -11.60
CA ASN A 687 6.57 -32.34 -12.16
C ASN A 687 6.77 -31.57 -13.48
N GLU A 688 5.70 -31.39 -14.26
CA GLU A 688 5.72 -30.62 -15.51
C GLU A 688 6.05 -29.13 -15.30
N VAL A 689 5.58 -28.51 -14.21
CA VAL A 689 5.86 -27.10 -13.91
C VAL A 689 7.33 -26.91 -13.50
N MET A 690 7.88 -27.84 -12.73
CA MET A 690 9.29 -27.82 -12.34
C MET A 690 10.25 -28.01 -13.52
N VAL A 691 9.89 -28.85 -14.48
CA VAL A 691 10.63 -29.00 -15.74
C VAL A 691 10.53 -27.73 -16.59
N ALA A 692 9.33 -27.14 -16.70
CA ALA A 692 9.12 -25.90 -17.42
C ALA A 692 9.96 -24.74 -16.83
N ASP A 693 10.03 -24.60 -15.51
CA ASP A 693 10.86 -23.59 -14.84
C ASP A 693 12.36 -23.82 -15.07
N ALA A 694 12.81 -25.07 -15.12
CA ALA A 694 14.21 -25.38 -15.41
C ALA A 694 14.64 -24.91 -16.80
N GLU A 695 13.78 -25.08 -17.80
CA GLU A 695 14.02 -24.60 -19.16
C GLU A 695 14.02 -23.06 -19.23
N VAL A 696 13.08 -22.40 -18.52
CA VAL A 696 13.07 -20.93 -18.41
C VAL A 696 14.38 -20.41 -17.83
N ARG A 697 14.87 -21.04 -16.75
CA ARG A 697 16.15 -20.64 -16.13
C ARG A 697 17.33 -20.84 -17.06
N ASP A 698 17.33 -21.88 -17.89
CA ASP A 698 18.43 -22.13 -18.82
C ASP A 698 18.51 -21.04 -19.90
N GLU A 699 17.38 -20.64 -20.47
CA GLU A 699 17.32 -19.53 -21.44
C GLU A 699 17.68 -18.18 -20.80
N LEU A 700 17.27 -17.94 -19.55
CA LEU A 700 17.60 -16.70 -18.84
C LEU A 700 19.11 -16.50 -18.62
N LYS A 701 19.92 -17.57 -18.60
CA LYS A 701 21.39 -17.45 -18.53
C LYS A 701 21.96 -16.62 -19.68
N ARG A 702 21.28 -16.59 -20.84
CA ARG A 702 21.70 -15.80 -22.00
C ARG A 702 21.50 -14.29 -21.81
N LEU A 703 20.72 -13.89 -20.81
CA LEU A 703 20.54 -12.50 -20.39
C LEU A 703 21.49 -12.11 -19.26
N HIS A 704 22.16 -13.06 -18.61
CA HIS A 704 22.98 -12.82 -17.44
C HIS A 704 24.33 -12.20 -17.83
N ASP A 705 24.73 -11.14 -17.11
CA ASP A 705 26.00 -10.46 -17.27
C ASP A 705 26.87 -10.65 -16.02
N GLU A 706 27.92 -11.45 -16.17
CA GLU A 706 28.83 -11.84 -15.07
C GLU A 706 29.55 -10.63 -14.45
N THR A 707 29.85 -9.60 -15.25
CA THR A 707 30.49 -8.36 -14.76
C THR A 707 29.56 -7.62 -13.80
N THR A 708 28.28 -7.49 -14.18
CA THR A 708 27.27 -6.89 -13.33
C THR A 708 27.02 -7.73 -12.10
N ASP A 709 26.91 -9.07 -12.22
CA ASP A 709 26.70 -9.96 -11.08
C ASP A 709 27.83 -9.85 -10.04
N LEU A 710 29.09 -9.87 -10.50
CA LEU A 710 30.25 -9.71 -9.62
C LEU A 710 30.22 -8.38 -8.86
N ALA A 711 29.93 -7.28 -9.57
CA ALA A 711 29.81 -5.96 -8.98
C ALA A 711 28.71 -5.90 -7.91
N VAL A 712 27.49 -6.37 -8.23
CA VAL A 712 26.38 -6.31 -7.30
C VAL A 712 26.52 -7.29 -6.14
N THR A 713 27.19 -8.42 -6.33
CA THR A 713 27.55 -9.35 -5.25
C THR A 713 28.41 -8.64 -4.21
N CYS A 714 29.46 -7.94 -4.65
CA CYS A 714 30.31 -7.14 -3.76
C CYS A 714 29.54 -6.02 -3.05
N GLU A 715 28.76 -5.25 -3.80
CA GLU A 715 27.96 -4.14 -3.26
C GLU A 715 26.93 -4.64 -2.22
N ARG A 716 26.31 -5.80 -2.46
CA ARG A 716 25.30 -6.39 -1.57
C ARG A 716 25.91 -7.07 -0.36
N ALA A 717 27.13 -7.58 -0.45
CA ALA A 717 27.86 -8.08 0.72
C ALA A 717 28.09 -6.96 1.74
N ILE A 718 28.36 -5.73 1.27
CA ILE A 718 28.43 -4.55 2.16
C ILE A 718 27.11 -4.33 2.89
N LEU A 719 26.00 -4.32 2.12
CA LEU A 719 24.66 -4.13 2.68
C LEU A 719 24.31 -5.23 3.68
N SER A 720 24.53 -6.50 3.32
CA SER A 720 24.22 -7.65 4.17
C SER A 720 25.03 -7.65 5.46
N ARG A 721 26.30 -7.26 5.40
CA ARG A 721 27.17 -7.21 6.59
C ARG A 721 26.81 -6.06 7.51
N ALA A 722 26.40 -4.92 6.94
CA ALA A 722 26.01 -3.73 7.68
C ALA A 722 24.60 -3.83 8.30
N GLU A 723 23.66 -4.51 7.64
CA GLU A 723 22.31 -4.78 8.17
C GLU A 723 22.32 -5.67 9.43
N ALA A 724 23.46 -6.31 9.76
CA ALA A 724 23.69 -6.95 11.07
C ALA A 724 23.89 -5.93 12.22
N GLY A 725 23.90 -4.63 11.93
CA GLY A 725 23.93 -3.52 12.90
C GLY A 725 23.20 -2.29 12.34
N CYS A 726 21.88 -2.25 12.53
CA CYS A 726 20.96 -1.13 12.19
C CYS A 726 20.82 -0.70 10.70
N SER A 727 19.69 -0.07 10.39
CA SER A 727 19.23 0.41 9.07
C SER A 727 20.01 1.64 8.54
N ALA A 728 21.33 1.51 8.45
CA ALA A 728 22.23 2.61 8.11
C ALA A 728 22.10 3.10 6.64
N PRO A 729 22.22 4.42 6.38
CA PRO A 729 22.32 4.98 5.02
C PRO A 729 23.62 4.55 4.30
N ILE A 730 23.54 3.51 3.45
CA ILE A 730 24.70 2.92 2.77
C ILE A 730 24.71 3.23 1.28
N GLY A 731 25.87 3.59 0.73
CA GLY A 731 26.15 3.63 -0.70
C GLY A 731 27.37 2.78 -1.05
N ALA A 732 27.33 2.10 -2.20
CA ALA A 732 28.44 1.29 -2.68
C ALA A 732 28.45 1.22 -4.21
N LEU A 733 29.64 1.21 -4.78
CA LEU A 733 29.87 0.96 -6.20
C LEU A 733 31.11 0.09 -6.37
N ALA A 734 30.91 -1.11 -6.92
CA ALA A 734 31.99 -2.02 -7.29
C ALA A 734 32.16 -2.03 -8.80
N ALA A 735 33.40 -2.09 -9.26
CA ALA A 735 33.74 -2.12 -10.66
C ALA A 735 35.09 -2.80 -10.89
N ILE A 736 35.27 -3.33 -12.10
CA ILE A 736 36.54 -3.85 -12.57
C ILE A 736 37.32 -2.67 -13.19
N GLN A 737 38.53 -2.44 -12.69
CA GLN A 737 39.44 -1.39 -13.16
C GLN A 737 40.77 -2.03 -13.58
N GLY A 738 40.91 -2.32 -14.86
CA GLY A 738 42.09 -3.03 -15.38
C GLY A 738 42.19 -4.44 -14.79
N SER A 739 43.26 -4.72 -14.05
CA SER A 739 43.48 -6.01 -13.36
C SER A 739 43.02 -6.02 -11.90
N GLU A 740 42.31 -4.99 -11.44
CA GLU A 740 41.80 -4.90 -10.07
C GLU A 740 40.27 -4.87 -10.05
N PHE A 741 39.69 -5.50 -9.03
CA PHE A 741 38.32 -5.31 -8.64
C PHE A 741 38.30 -4.30 -7.50
N VAL A 742 37.61 -3.18 -7.68
CA VAL A 742 37.60 -2.05 -6.76
C VAL A 742 36.19 -1.83 -6.25
N VAL A 743 36.05 -1.54 -4.96
CA VAL A 743 34.79 -1.11 -4.36
C VAL A 743 34.99 0.20 -3.60
N ASP A 744 34.17 1.18 -3.92
CA ASP A 744 34.00 2.43 -3.19
C ASP A 744 32.72 2.35 -2.37
N ALA A 745 32.80 2.64 -1.07
CA ALA A 745 31.66 2.54 -0.18
C ALA A 745 31.58 3.68 0.84
N VAL A 746 30.36 4.02 1.23
CA VAL A 746 30.02 5.03 2.23
C VAL A 746 28.91 4.52 3.13
N MET A 747 29.02 4.84 4.41
CA MET A 747 28.00 4.56 5.43
C MET A 747 27.82 5.77 6.32
N ALA A 748 26.59 6.00 6.79
CA ALA A 748 26.29 6.98 7.82
C ALA A 748 25.84 6.28 9.11
N ASP A 749 26.19 6.82 10.26
CA ASP A 749 25.54 6.49 11.54
C ASP A 749 24.21 7.25 11.73
N ASP A 750 23.55 7.05 12.88
CA ASP A 750 22.28 7.68 13.23
C ASP A 750 22.39 9.21 13.41
N ASP A 751 23.59 9.72 13.72
CA ASP A 751 23.90 11.14 13.82
C ASP A 751 24.22 11.78 12.45
N GLY A 752 24.30 10.96 11.39
CA GLY A 752 24.59 11.39 10.02
C GLY A 752 26.07 11.61 9.74
N ILE A 753 26.98 11.10 10.57
CA ILE A 753 28.42 11.12 10.35
C ILE A 753 28.77 10.08 9.27
N LEU A 754 29.49 10.51 8.24
CA LEU A 754 29.88 9.65 7.13
C LEU A 754 31.25 9.01 7.35
N ALA A 755 31.32 7.70 7.17
CA ALA A 755 32.55 6.95 6.92
C ALA A 755 32.63 6.60 5.43
N ARG A 756 33.84 6.62 4.88
CA ARG A 756 34.13 6.23 3.49
C ARG A 756 35.29 5.27 3.44
N THR A 757 35.24 4.32 2.52
CA THR A 757 36.34 3.39 2.28
C THR A 757 36.46 3.07 0.80
N ARG A 758 37.69 2.77 0.38
CA ARG A 758 38.00 2.18 -0.91
C ARG A 758 38.82 0.94 -0.65
N LYS A 759 38.38 -0.19 -1.19
CA LYS A 759 39.14 -1.45 -1.16
C LYS A 759 39.33 -1.95 -2.58
N SER A 760 40.45 -2.63 -2.83
CA SER A 760 40.67 -3.32 -4.10
C SER A 760 41.27 -4.71 -3.86
N ALA A 761 41.00 -5.61 -4.78
CA ALA A 761 41.61 -6.93 -4.85
C ALA A 761 42.09 -7.20 -6.29
N PRO A 762 43.25 -7.86 -6.47
CA PRO A 762 43.69 -8.26 -7.79
C PRO A 762 42.74 -9.31 -8.37
N LEU A 763 42.31 -9.10 -9.61
CA LEU A 763 41.60 -10.13 -10.36
C LEU A 763 42.62 -10.95 -11.16
N PRO A 764 42.56 -12.28 -11.12
CA PRO A 764 43.41 -13.14 -11.96
C PRO A 764 42.86 -13.23 -13.40
N VAL A 765 42.52 -12.07 -13.99
CA VAL A 765 42.26 -11.90 -15.43
C VAL A 765 43.55 -11.45 -16.12
N THR A 766 43.80 -11.93 -17.33
CA THR A 766 44.81 -11.30 -18.19
C THR A 766 44.36 -9.87 -18.53
N PRO A 767 45.27 -8.88 -18.56
CA PRO A 767 44.95 -7.54 -19.04
C PRO A 767 44.44 -7.66 -20.48
N ASP A 768 43.25 -7.12 -20.78
CA ASP A 768 42.48 -7.19 -22.04
C ASP A 768 41.32 -8.22 -22.15
N VAL A 769 40.87 -8.84 -21.06
CA VAL A 769 39.67 -9.71 -21.10
C VAL A 769 38.39 -8.91 -20.87
N ASP A 770 37.53 -8.87 -21.89
CA ASP A 770 36.12 -8.46 -21.77
C ASP A 770 35.29 -9.63 -21.22
N LEU A 771 34.97 -9.58 -19.92
CA LEU A 771 34.12 -10.55 -19.24
C LEU A 771 32.67 -10.56 -19.73
N GLY A 772 32.23 -9.52 -20.46
CA GLY A 772 30.92 -9.45 -21.11
C GLY A 772 30.85 -10.17 -22.45
N SER A 773 32.00 -10.55 -23.03
CA SER A 773 32.05 -11.40 -24.22
C SER A 773 31.98 -12.87 -23.79
N SER A 774 31.06 -13.63 -24.37
CA SER A 774 30.63 -14.98 -23.95
C SER A 774 31.66 -16.10 -24.17
N SER A 775 32.96 -15.85 -23.94
CA SER A 775 34.00 -16.87 -24.01
C SER A 775 34.51 -17.21 -22.62
N ALA A 776 33.85 -18.16 -21.97
CA ALA A 776 34.21 -18.80 -20.70
C ALA A 776 35.61 -19.47 -20.66
N ASN A 777 36.44 -19.29 -21.69
CA ASN A 777 37.75 -19.93 -21.87
C ASN A 777 38.95 -19.01 -21.52
N GLN A 778 38.74 -17.83 -20.93
CA GLN A 778 39.81 -16.84 -20.71
C GLN A 778 40.12 -16.54 -19.24
N LEU A 779 39.46 -17.21 -18.29
CA LEU A 779 39.70 -17.07 -16.85
C LEU A 779 40.48 -18.27 -16.31
N SER A 780 41.47 -18.02 -15.43
CA SER A 780 42.22 -19.07 -14.74
C SER A 780 41.53 -19.58 -13.46
N ILE A 781 40.39 -18.98 -13.10
CA ILE A 781 39.59 -19.28 -11.91
C ILE A 781 38.11 -19.49 -12.29
N THR A 782 37.40 -20.23 -11.44
CA THR A 782 35.98 -20.55 -11.61
C THR A 782 35.09 -19.36 -11.22
N GLY A 783 33.87 -19.27 -11.76
CA GLY A 783 32.90 -18.22 -11.38
C GLY A 783 32.58 -18.20 -9.87
N LYS A 784 32.63 -19.36 -9.20
CA LYS A 784 32.46 -19.45 -7.74
C LYS A 784 33.59 -18.78 -6.96
N GLU A 785 34.82 -18.85 -7.46
CA GLU A 785 35.97 -18.20 -6.84
C GLU A 785 35.91 -16.68 -7.01
N LEU A 786 35.44 -16.20 -8.17
CA LEU A 786 35.17 -14.78 -8.41
C LEU A 786 34.08 -14.25 -7.48
N ALA A 787 32.94 -14.95 -7.37
CA ALA A 787 31.86 -14.54 -6.47
C ALA A 787 32.31 -14.48 -5.01
N ARG A 788 33.12 -15.45 -4.55
CA ARG A 788 33.70 -15.44 -3.21
C ARG A 788 34.64 -14.25 -3.00
N LEU A 789 35.50 -13.93 -3.97
CA LEU A 789 36.38 -12.77 -3.91
C LEU A 789 35.58 -11.47 -3.77
N ALA A 790 34.49 -11.33 -4.53
CA ALA A 790 33.62 -10.17 -4.47
C ALA A 790 32.92 -10.03 -3.11
N ASP A 791 32.38 -11.14 -2.59
CA ASP A 791 31.73 -11.19 -1.28
C ASP A 791 32.72 -10.85 -0.14
N GLU A 792 33.93 -11.42 -0.17
CA GLU A 792 35.00 -11.13 0.80
C GLU A 792 35.44 -9.66 0.75
N LEU A 793 35.61 -9.10 -0.45
CA LEU A 793 35.98 -7.70 -0.63
C LEU A 793 34.90 -6.75 -0.09
N GLY A 794 33.63 -7.05 -0.37
CA GLY A 794 32.50 -6.28 0.13
C GLY A 794 32.36 -6.36 1.65
N THR A 795 32.51 -7.56 2.21
CA THR A 795 32.51 -7.76 3.67
C THR A 795 33.64 -6.99 4.35
N ALA A 796 34.85 -7.02 3.81
CA ALA A 796 35.98 -6.27 4.32
C ALA A 796 35.79 -4.74 4.24
N ALA A 797 35.11 -4.25 3.20
CA ALA A 797 34.74 -2.83 3.11
C ALA A 797 33.70 -2.44 4.17
N ALA A 798 32.70 -3.29 4.44
CA ALA A 798 31.74 -3.04 5.51
C ALA A 798 32.39 -3.02 6.90
N GLU A 799 33.30 -3.95 7.20
CA GLU A 799 34.02 -3.97 8.49
C GLU A 799 34.88 -2.72 8.70
N ASP A 800 35.51 -2.21 7.64
CA ASP A 800 36.25 -0.95 7.67
C ASP A 800 35.33 0.24 7.99
N LEU A 801 34.16 0.31 7.36
CA LEU A 801 33.16 1.36 7.61
C LEU A 801 32.62 1.30 9.04
N LEU A 802 32.22 0.11 9.50
CA LEU A 802 31.72 -0.09 10.88
C LEU A 802 32.80 0.26 11.91
N GLY A 803 34.05 -0.12 11.66
CA GLY A 803 35.19 0.24 12.51
C GLY A 803 35.46 1.73 12.57
N GLN A 804 35.34 2.45 11.45
CA GLN A 804 35.45 3.92 11.41
C GLN A 804 34.33 4.62 12.20
N LEU A 805 33.12 4.08 12.16
CA LEU A 805 31.96 4.62 12.90
C LEU A 805 31.88 4.11 14.35
N GLY A 806 32.77 3.21 14.77
CA GLY A 806 32.73 2.61 16.11
C GLY A 806 31.50 1.75 16.38
N ILE A 807 30.86 1.22 15.33
CA ILE A 807 29.66 0.39 15.43
C ILE A 807 30.10 -1.07 15.61
N ASP A 808 29.74 -1.67 16.75
CA ASP A 808 29.94 -3.10 17.00
C ASP A 808 28.67 -3.88 16.65
N PRO A 809 28.63 -4.63 15.52
CA PRO A 809 27.45 -5.40 15.13
C PRO A 809 27.08 -6.48 16.16
N ALA A 810 28.03 -6.98 16.96
CA ALA A 810 27.77 -8.01 17.97
C ALA A 810 27.10 -7.49 19.26
N GLN A 811 27.11 -6.17 19.51
CA GLN A 811 26.45 -5.55 20.68
C GLN A 811 25.02 -5.10 20.40
N SER A 812 24.53 -5.26 19.16
CA SER A 812 23.19 -4.83 18.75
C SER A 812 22.08 -5.91 18.91
N GLU A 813 22.37 -7.02 19.60
CA GLU A 813 21.52 -8.22 19.70
C GLU A 813 20.28 -8.13 20.62
N ASP A 814 20.03 -7.04 21.36
CA ASP A 814 18.93 -7.02 22.35
C ASP A 814 17.51 -6.99 21.75
N HIS A 815 17.33 -6.97 20.42
CA HIS A 815 16.01 -6.94 19.77
C HIS A 815 15.82 -7.86 18.56
N LEU A 816 16.34 -9.10 18.58
CA LEU A 816 15.98 -10.12 17.58
C LEU A 816 15.57 -11.43 18.26
N THR A 817 14.26 -11.62 18.45
CA THR A 817 13.71 -12.98 18.62
C THR A 817 13.37 -13.52 17.23
N PRO A 818 14.02 -14.60 16.75
CA PRO A 818 13.63 -15.25 15.50
C PRO A 818 12.33 -16.03 15.73
N VAL A 819 11.32 -15.78 14.89
CA VAL A 819 10.16 -16.67 14.77
C VAL A 819 10.69 -18.02 14.24
N LYS A 820 10.80 -18.99 15.16
CA LYS A 820 11.14 -20.37 14.84
C LYS A 820 10.18 -20.91 13.77
N VAL A 821 10.77 -21.48 12.72
CA VAL A 821 10.14 -22.47 11.86
C VAL A 821 9.69 -23.63 12.75
N GLN A 822 8.37 -23.78 12.94
CA GLN A 822 7.81 -25.02 13.47
C GLN A 822 7.64 -25.99 12.30
N GLU A 823 8.54 -26.98 12.24
CA GLU A 823 8.28 -28.25 11.57
C GLU A 823 7.03 -28.88 12.21
N GLN A 824 6.01 -29.19 11.40
CA GLN A 824 4.87 -30.00 11.81
C GLN A 824 5.22 -31.49 11.74
N VAL A 825 4.79 -32.21 12.78
CA VAL A 825 4.27 -33.58 12.65
C VAL A 825 2.81 -33.50 12.26
#